data_AF-A0A1Y2JZQ4-F1
#
_entry.id   AF-A0A1Y2JZQ4-F1
#
_cell.length_a   1.000
_cell.length_b   1.000
_cell.length_c   1.000
_cell.angle_alpha   90.00
_cell.angle_beta   90.00
_cell.angle_gamma   90.00
#
_symmetry.space_group_name_H-M   'P 1'
#
loop_
_entity.id
_entity.type
_entity.pdbx_description
1 polymer ?
#
loop_
_entity_poly.entity_id
_entity_poly.type
_entity_poly.pdbx_seq_one_letter_code
_entity_poly.pdbx_strand_id
1 'polypeptide(L)'
;MSESDKQSPQVTQRFDDAAQPSAAKSVTERFDPPQHASVTERFDAAEPAKIDPAALAEVTERFDAAEPTLEALQLKIGDLVDDKYQVEAGPLGVGSGEAEIYRCRNALTGETVILKFYRFHISPKRAVLEQLLGLTHPGVVSLQAFGAWGGRFFEVMEYCRGGELKALAPVDETRLLEQWLPNLVEGLRYCHTQNIVHRDIKPGNLFFRDAERTEAVIADFGISSILEEEADGAHKTRAFHFTLDYAAPEMLSRNEVGPPTDFYALGISLLHLVLGASPFDGMHPLQISVAHVEGRVPISETGLSERFRTLLSGLLQVDPGNRWGYAQLRQWLGGEAVLDNQGRPWKPDLLAGKSHPYPGYPQATNLKELAASLDAFDAARHLFRGDVRRWIFDHFSPELAAEVEEIQENDTEQPELGVWRLKLMLDPTTPLPVGKRALHSLGELIDLLRQEQQTDAIVTLFNSGKLAAWVAASQLTGHNAALAARLRDLHRRIADGGPRMQQVALRFLLDETFTALTLGRHRIEQPADLGRALHKDPAFEPLLSECVRDGVLAAWLAVAQFPNWEADAAFLEALIAQAPPDKQLAYGAAWRFYPELPFPFIKQPISEPKALAAWIDQDAQTTEQGRGWLQEGWIRAWLAATGKMDLAALDEILDNPDFSAAVKLEILLGALDPDLPPPQLRCSVQELKFGRVHGEQRKILRVTLRNVARGYLFGSVLLDDPNRVVSVNHKTVEGEGEIAVAVEPRHLPMDAEYSAKLRFNLNGGVVVIPISYRVVPPWRNMLIRSLKGGFVVGAAMGLLRGALWLAEVTLLPNSDHDMLLHASLTGFLKAVGYNQSIFANTPLNWASLGLAVVLSFFIAQAMQRAQKKRDEAAFSDEA
;
A
#
# COMPACT_ATOMS: atom_id res chain seq x y z
N MET A 1 13.38 37.33 69.20
CA MET A 1 12.03 37.23 69.77
C MET A 1 11.51 35.83 69.48
N SER A 2 11.23 34.97 70.45
CA SER A 2 11.52 35.03 71.89
C SER A 2 11.24 33.64 72.49
N GLU A 3 12.14 33.17 73.36
CA GLU A 3 11.90 32.56 74.70
C GLU A 3 10.74 31.55 74.93
N SER A 4 10.89 30.53 75.80
CA SER A 4 12.07 30.02 76.53
C SER A 4 11.80 28.62 77.13
N ASP A 5 12.81 28.06 77.80
CA ASP A 5 12.79 27.12 78.95
C ASP A 5 11.98 25.79 78.88
N LYS A 6 12.43 24.60 79.33
CA LYS A 6 13.42 24.07 80.29
C LYS A 6 12.77 23.44 81.56
N GLN A 7 13.52 22.46 82.09
CA GLN A 7 13.49 21.87 83.43
C GLN A 7 12.41 20.84 83.80
N SER A 8 12.90 19.62 84.09
CA SER A 8 12.26 18.60 84.93
C SER A 8 12.65 18.79 86.40
N PRO A 9 11.79 18.38 87.33
CA PRO A 9 12.19 17.55 88.50
C PRO A 9 11.47 16.17 88.46
N GLN A 10 11.95 15.02 88.98
CA GLN A 10 12.41 14.67 90.35
C GLN A 10 11.27 14.65 91.42
N VAL A 11 11.14 13.68 92.36
CA VAL A 11 11.87 12.41 92.61
C VAL A 11 11.14 11.48 93.63
N THR A 12 11.29 10.14 93.52
CA THR A 12 10.98 9.08 94.56
C THR A 12 9.52 8.92 95.04
N GLN A 13 9.03 7.85 95.71
CA GLN A 13 9.51 6.52 96.20
C GLN A 13 8.28 5.55 96.22
N ARG A 14 8.20 4.30 96.75
CA ARG A 14 9.02 3.48 97.68
C ARG A 14 8.81 1.95 97.47
N PHE A 15 9.67 1.17 98.12
CA PHE A 15 9.63 -0.24 98.58
C PHE A 15 8.25 -0.76 99.12
N ASP A 16 7.98 -2.06 99.33
CA ASP A 16 8.78 -3.31 99.26
C ASP A 16 7.87 -4.56 99.10
N ASP A 17 8.39 -5.68 98.58
CA ASP A 17 8.51 -7.00 99.27
C ASP A 17 9.04 -8.12 98.33
N ALA A 18 9.61 -9.20 98.88
CA ALA A 18 10.47 -10.12 98.12
C ALA A 18 10.25 -11.65 98.34
N ALA A 19 10.51 -12.44 97.30
CA ALA A 19 10.83 -13.87 97.41
C ALA A 19 11.73 -14.37 96.25
N GLN A 20 12.69 -15.24 96.58
CA GLN A 20 13.67 -15.91 95.70
C GLN A 20 13.92 -17.33 96.25
N PRO A 21 14.68 -18.23 95.59
CA PRO A 21 14.74 -18.55 94.15
C PRO A 21 14.71 -20.08 93.91
N SER A 22 14.81 -20.53 92.66
CA SER A 22 15.36 -21.87 92.34
C SER A 22 15.97 -21.88 90.93
N ALA A 23 16.95 -22.77 90.68
CA ALA A 23 17.75 -22.78 89.45
C ALA A 23 17.75 -24.15 88.76
N ALA A 24 17.74 -24.14 87.43
CA ALA A 24 17.92 -25.33 86.58
C ALA A 24 18.98 -25.03 85.49
N LYS A 25 19.74 -26.06 85.13
CA LYS A 25 20.99 -25.95 84.34
C LYS A 25 20.74 -25.80 82.85
N SER A 26 21.71 -25.23 82.15
CA SER A 26 21.87 -25.41 80.71
C SER A 26 22.27 -26.85 80.35
N VAL A 27 21.73 -27.35 79.24
CA VAL A 27 22.28 -28.48 78.48
C VAL A 27 22.18 -28.12 77.00
N THR A 28 23.30 -28.22 76.29
CA THR A 28 23.37 -28.14 74.83
C THR A 28 23.62 -29.55 74.31
N GLU A 29 22.68 -30.13 73.58
CA GLU A 29 22.90 -31.39 72.86
C GLU A 29 22.62 -31.22 71.37
N ARG A 30 23.47 -31.88 70.57
CA ARG A 30 23.38 -31.91 69.11
C ARG A 30 22.51 -33.07 68.69
N PHE A 31 21.76 -32.90 67.60
CA PHE A 31 21.24 -34.05 66.86
C PHE A 31 22.35 -34.65 66.00
N ASP A 32 22.91 -35.78 66.46
CA ASP A 32 23.58 -36.76 65.61
C ASP A 32 22.58 -37.89 65.28
N PRO A 33 22.51 -38.40 64.04
CA PRO A 33 21.47 -39.35 63.61
C PRO A 33 21.76 -40.80 64.04
N PRO A 34 20.76 -41.58 64.51
CA PRO A 34 20.90 -43.02 64.73
C PRO A 34 21.08 -43.79 63.41
N GLN A 35 21.94 -44.81 63.44
CA GLN A 35 22.20 -45.70 62.30
C GLN A 35 21.24 -46.91 62.28
N HIS A 36 21.23 -47.62 61.15
CA HIS A 36 20.39 -48.79 60.83
C HIS A 36 20.05 -49.75 61.99
N ALA A 37 18.77 -50.06 62.13
CA ALA A 37 18.29 -51.30 62.74
C ALA A 37 17.07 -51.81 61.95
N SER A 38 17.12 -53.04 61.45
CA SER A 38 16.03 -53.68 60.69
C SER A 38 15.19 -54.58 61.59
N VAL A 39 13.88 -54.31 61.71
CA VAL A 39 12.91 -55.29 62.23
C VAL A 39 11.61 -55.20 61.43
N THR A 40 11.32 -56.24 60.66
CA THR A 40 9.96 -56.58 60.23
C THR A 40 9.25 -57.27 61.39
N GLU A 41 8.43 -56.56 62.17
CA GLU A 41 7.40 -57.13 63.06
C GLU A 41 6.59 -56.03 63.77
N ARG A 42 5.31 -56.34 64.08
CA ARG A 42 4.28 -55.49 64.70
C ARG A 42 3.67 -54.44 63.75
N PHE A 43 2.36 -54.34 63.55
CA PHE A 43 1.22 -55.00 64.22
C PHE A 43 0.23 -55.63 63.21
N ASP A 44 -0.39 -56.74 63.60
CA ASP A 44 -1.62 -57.25 62.99
C ASP A 44 -2.85 -56.39 63.33
N ALA A 45 -3.89 -56.49 62.50
CA ALA A 45 -5.33 -56.52 62.83
C ALA A 45 -6.26 -55.60 62.01
N ALA A 46 -6.47 -55.93 60.73
CA ALA A 46 -7.78 -55.86 60.08
C ALA A 46 -7.79 -56.72 58.79
N GLU A 47 -8.68 -57.69 58.66
CA GLU A 47 -8.88 -58.37 57.36
C GLU A 47 -9.63 -57.43 56.40
N PRO A 48 -9.13 -57.18 55.17
CA PRO A 48 -9.92 -56.49 54.15
C PRO A 48 -11.10 -57.36 53.72
N ALA A 49 -12.29 -56.76 53.62
CA ALA A 49 -13.49 -57.47 53.22
C ALA A 49 -13.34 -58.10 51.81
N LYS A 50 -13.68 -59.38 51.69
CA LYS A 50 -13.65 -60.11 50.41
C LYS A 50 -14.72 -59.57 49.47
N ILE A 51 -14.30 -58.79 48.48
CA ILE A 51 -15.14 -58.36 47.36
C ILE A 51 -15.37 -59.58 46.44
N ASP A 52 -16.60 -59.75 45.96
CA ASP A 52 -16.97 -60.82 45.04
C ASP A 52 -16.36 -60.60 43.64
N PRO A 53 -15.57 -61.55 43.09
CA PRO A 53 -15.06 -61.46 41.72
C PRO A 53 -16.15 -61.31 40.65
N ALA A 54 -17.39 -61.76 40.90
CA ALA A 54 -18.50 -61.56 39.97
C ALA A 54 -18.89 -60.08 39.83
N ALA A 55 -18.90 -59.33 40.93
CA ALA A 55 -19.17 -57.89 40.91
C ALA A 55 -18.05 -57.10 40.20
N LEU A 56 -16.80 -57.62 40.22
CA LEU A 56 -15.69 -57.04 39.48
C LEU A 56 -15.84 -57.21 37.96
N ALA A 57 -16.42 -58.33 37.51
CA ALA A 57 -16.71 -58.58 36.09
C ALA A 57 -17.83 -57.67 35.56
N GLU A 58 -18.94 -57.53 36.30
CA GLU A 58 -20.10 -56.73 35.88
C GLU A 58 -19.79 -55.23 35.73
N VAL A 59 -18.83 -54.70 36.51
CA VAL A 59 -18.31 -53.33 36.34
C VAL A 59 -17.44 -53.20 35.09
N THR A 60 -16.71 -54.25 34.70
CA THR A 60 -15.75 -54.20 33.60
C THR A 60 -16.42 -54.29 32.23
N GLU A 61 -17.46 -55.13 32.06
CA GLU A 61 -18.18 -55.27 30.78
C GLU A 61 -18.97 -54.01 30.36
N ARG A 62 -19.20 -53.04 31.27
CA ARG A 62 -19.92 -51.80 30.95
C ARG A 62 -19.11 -50.75 30.18
N PHE A 63 -17.81 -50.96 29.95
CA PHE A 63 -16.94 -49.99 29.28
C PHE A 63 -16.96 -50.05 27.73
N ASP A 64 -17.44 -51.14 27.12
CA ASP A 64 -17.48 -51.31 25.66
C ASP A 64 -18.82 -50.88 25.01
N ALA A 65 -19.60 -50.03 25.67
CA ALA A 65 -20.83 -49.45 25.11
C ALA A 65 -20.55 -48.16 24.33
N ALA A 66 -21.16 -48.02 23.14
CA ALA A 66 -20.85 -46.98 22.17
C ALA A 66 -20.97 -45.53 22.70
N GLU A 67 -20.06 -44.66 22.24
CA GLU A 67 -19.98 -43.24 22.64
C GLU A 67 -21.31 -42.49 22.40
N PRO A 68 -21.93 -41.91 23.44
CA PRO A 68 -23.04 -40.98 23.27
C PRO A 68 -22.50 -39.60 22.86
N THR A 69 -23.24 -38.90 21.98
CA THR A 69 -22.89 -37.53 21.56
C THR A 69 -22.83 -36.56 22.75
N LEU A 70 -21.78 -35.73 22.79
CA LEU A 70 -21.41 -34.82 23.88
C LEU A 70 -22.54 -33.95 24.47
N GLU A 71 -23.56 -33.61 23.68
CA GLU A 71 -24.71 -32.78 24.11
C GLU A 71 -25.71 -33.53 25.02
N ALA A 72 -25.61 -34.86 25.15
CA ALA A 72 -26.66 -35.69 25.76
C ALA A 72 -26.62 -35.80 27.30
N LEU A 73 -25.56 -35.32 27.96
CA LEU A 73 -25.17 -35.79 29.30
C LEU A 73 -24.80 -34.70 30.33
N GLN A 74 -25.38 -33.50 30.20
CA GLN A 74 -25.46 -32.54 31.31
C GLN A 74 -26.59 -32.89 32.28
N LEU A 75 -26.32 -32.79 33.58
CA LEU A 75 -27.33 -32.95 34.63
C LEU A 75 -28.35 -31.81 34.57
N LYS A 76 -29.64 -32.14 34.77
CA LYS A 76 -30.77 -31.22 34.76
C LYS A 76 -31.26 -30.98 36.19
N ILE A 77 -31.88 -29.82 36.40
CA ILE A 77 -32.54 -29.50 37.68
C ILE A 77 -33.64 -30.53 37.94
N GLY A 78 -33.58 -31.18 39.10
CA GLY A 78 -34.46 -32.28 39.49
C GLY A 78 -33.85 -33.68 39.38
N ASP A 79 -32.77 -33.86 38.60
CA ASP A 79 -32.06 -35.14 38.48
C ASP A 79 -31.49 -35.58 39.84
N LEU A 80 -31.43 -36.90 40.07
CA LEU A 80 -30.96 -37.51 41.31
C LEU A 80 -29.67 -38.30 41.05
N VAL A 81 -28.53 -37.76 41.46
CA VAL A 81 -27.22 -38.40 41.33
C VAL A 81 -26.99 -39.33 42.54
N ASP A 82 -26.49 -40.53 42.28
CA ASP A 82 -26.17 -41.55 43.31
C ASP A 82 -27.33 -41.87 44.26
N ASP A 83 -28.57 -41.82 43.74
CA ASP A 83 -29.85 -41.96 44.47
C ASP A 83 -30.02 -41.04 45.70
N LYS A 84 -29.17 -40.02 45.83
CA LYS A 84 -28.96 -39.25 47.07
C LYS A 84 -28.84 -37.74 46.86
N TYR A 85 -28.32 -37.27 45.74
CA TYR A 85 -28.01 -35.86 45.51
C TYR A 85 -28.91 -35.28 44.42
N GLN A 86 -29.95 -34.57 44.83
CA GLN A 86 -30.90 -33.94 43.91
C GLN A 86 -30.37 -32.61 43.41
N VAL A 87 -30.24 -32.42 42.09
CA VAL A 87 -29.72 -31.20 41.48
C VAL A 87 -30.73 -30.06 41.62
N GLU A 88 -30.35 -28.98 42.30
CA GLU A 88 -31.19 -27.80 42.49
C GLU A 88 -30.84 -26.66 41.53
N ALA A 89 -29.56 -26.49 41.18
CA ALA A 89 -29.09 -25.47 40.26
C ALA A 89 -27.74 -25.85 39.63
N GLY A 90 -27.58 -25.56 38.33
CA GLY A 90 -26.31 -25.68 37.61
C GLY A 90 -26.49 -25.94 36.10
N PRO A 91 -25.39 -26.09 35.35
CA PRO A 91 -24.01 -25.92 35.82
C PRO A 91 -23.73 -24.48 36.25
N LEU A 92 -22.86 -24.31 37.26
CA LEU A 92 -22.51 -23.05 37.88
C LEU A 92 -21.18 -22.52 37.34
N GLY A 93 -21.15 -21.23 37.00
CA GLY A 93 -20.01 -20.58 36.34
C GLY A 93 -19.85 -20.98 34.87
N VAL A 94 -18.75 -20.55 34.26
CA VAL A 94 -18.34 -21.06 32.94
C VAL A 94 -17.65 -22.41 33.18
N GLY A 95 -18.32 -23.49 32.80
CA GLY A 95 -17.86 -24.86 33.09
C GLY A 95 -16.44 -25.12 32.63
N SER A 96 -15.57 -25.56 33.54
CA SER A 96 -14.14 -25.73 33.26
C SER A 96 -13.89 -26.85 32.26
N GLY A 97 -12.68 -26.92 31.72
CA GLY A 97 -12.25 -28.08 30.91
C GLY A 97 -12.27 -29.41 31.67
N GLU A 98 -12.41 -29.37 32.99
CA GLU A 98 -12.28 -30.51 33.91
C GLU A 98 -13.63 -31.08 34.36
N ALA A 99 -14.53 -30.21 34.84
CA ALA A 99 -15.76 -30.60 35.51
C ALA A 99 -16.88 -29.56 35.38
N GLU A 100 -18.11 -30.01 35.63
CA GLU A 100 -19.32 -29.19 35.72
C GLU A 100 -19.75 -29.11 37.18
N ILE A 101 -19.97 -27.90 37.70
CA ILE A 101 -20.28 -27.67 39.12
C ILE A 101 -21.79 -27.49 39.29
N TYR A 102 -22.40 -28.25 40.21
CA TYR A 102 -23.84 -28.18 40.50
C TYR A 102 -24.08 -27.94 41.98
N ARG A 103 -25.06 -27.11 42.33
CA ARG A 103 -25.61 -27.08 43.70
C ARG A 103 -26.71 -28.12 43.80
N CYS A 104 -26.55 -29.04 44.74
CA CYS A 104 -27.47 -30.13 44.97
C CYS A 104 -27.99 -30.09 46.42
N ARG A 105 -29.09 -30.78 46.66
CA ARG A 105 -29.60 -31.09 47.99
C ARG A 105 -29.44 -32.58 48.25
N ASN A 106 -28.76 -32.91 49.35
CA ASN A 106 -28.69 -34.27 49.87
C ASN A 106 -30.11 -34.68 50.33
N ALA A 107 -30.74 -35.60 49.63
CA ALA A 107 -32.12 -36.03 49.86
C ALA A 107 -32.30 -36.74 51.21
N LEU A 108 -31.22 -37.26 51.81
CA LEU A 108 -31.24 -37.98 53.08
C LEU A 108 -31.10 -37.04 54.30
N THR A 109 -30.24 -36.02 54.22
CA THR A 109 -30.01 -35.06 55.32
C THR A 109 -30.77 -33.74 55.16
N GLY A 110 -31.21 -33.42 53.93
CA GLY A 110 -31.81 -32.15 53.56
C GLY A 110 -30.81 -31.02 53.30
N GLU A 111 -29.50 -31.27 53.45
CA GLU A 111 -28.45 -30.26 53.37
C GLU A 111 -28.12 -29.86 51.93
N THR A 112 -27.78 -28.59 51.72
CA THR A 112 -27.25 -28.07 50.45
C THR A 112 -25.75 -28.36 50.34
N VAL A 113 -25.35 -28.95 49.20
CA VAL A 113 -23.98 -29.37 48.89
C VAL A 113 -23.58 -28.91 47.49
N ILE A 114 -22.29 -28.88 47.20
CA ILE A 114 -21.76 -28.74 45.84
C ILE A 114 -21.38 -30.12 45.31
N LEU A 115 -21.73 -30.40 44.06
CA LEU A 115 -21.36 -31.61 43.33
C LEU A 115 -20.50 -31.22 42.12
N LYS A 116 -19.23 -31.65 42.11
CA LYS A 116 -18.28 -31.46 41.01
C LYS A 116 -18.32 -32.70 40.11
N PHE A 117 -18.87 -32.57 38.90
CA PHE A 117 -19.13 -33.68 37.99
C PHE A 117 -18.12 -33.68 36.83
N TYR A 118 -17.13 -34.56 36.89
CA TYR A 118 -16.01 -34.59 35.94
C TYR A 118 -16.44 -35.00 34.52
N ARG A 119 -15.71 -34.54 33.50
CA ARG A 119 -15.93 -34.99 32.12
C ARG A 119 -15.48 -36.45 31.92
N PHE A 120 -16.01 -37.13 30.90
CA PHE A 120 -15.89 -38.59 30.67
C PHE A 120 -14.48 -39.21 30.62
N HIS A 121 -13.41 -38.40 30.51
CA HIS A 121 -12.03 -38.89 30.45
C HIS A 121 -11.16 -38.38 31.61
N ILE A 122 -11.79 -37.84 32.65
CA ILE A 122 -11.12 -37.26 33.81
C ILE A 122 -11.61 -37.98 35.06
N SER A 123 -10.66 -38.48 35.84
CA SER A 123 -10.91 -39.21 37.08
C SER A 123 -9.75 -38.94 38.05
N PRO A 124 -9.99 -38.29 39.19
CA PRO A 124 -8.96 -38.06 40.20
C PRO A 124 -8.41 -39.38 40.75
N LYS A 125 -7.17 -39.36 41.26
CA LYS A 125 -6.58 -40.53 41.95
C LYS A 125 -7.40 -40.83 43.21
N ARG A 126 -8.09 -41.99 43.24
CA ARG A 126 -8.94 -42.41 44.36
C ARG A 126 -8.28 -42.26 45.74
N ALA A 127 -7.02 -42.68 45.90
CA ALA A 127 -6.28 -42.58 47.15
C ALA A 127 -6.14 -41.13 47.68
N VAL A 128 -6.03 -40.14 46.77
CA VAL A 128 -6.02 -38.71 47.15
C VAL A 128 -7.37 -38.30 47.73
N LEU A 129 -8.47 -38.74 47.11
CA LEU A 129 -9.83 -38.44 47.57
C LEU A 129 -10.17 -39.15 48.89
N GLU A 130 -9.69 -40.38 49.10
CA GLU A 130 -9.84 -41.09 50.37
C GLU A 130 -9.10 -40.38 51.52
N GLN A 131 -7.96 -39.73 51.24
CA GLN A 131 -7.25 -38.89 52.19
C GLN A 131 -7.91 -37.52 52.40
N LEU A 132 -8.39 -36.88 51.32
CA LEU A 132 -9.14 -35.61 51.38
C LEU A 132 -10.48 -35.74 52.14
N LEU A 133 -11.14 -36.90 52.05
CA LEU A 133 -12.37 -37.23 52.79
C LEU A 133 -12.13 -37.30 54.32
N GLY A 134 -10.89 -37.51 54.75
CA GLY A 134 -10.48 -37.48 56.16
C GLY A 134 -10.16 -36.08 56.70
N LEU A 135 -10.13 -35.04 55.83
CA LEU A 135 -9.79 -33.69 56.26
C LEU A 135 -10.98 -32.97 56.90
N THR A 136 -10.76 -32.35 58.05
CA THR A 136 -11.75 -31.48 58.70
C THR A 136 -11.03 -30.34 59.42
N HIS A 137 -11.12 -29.13 58.86
CA HIS A 137 -10.42 -27.96 59.41
C HIS A 137 -11.16 -26.64 59.06
N PRO A 138 -11.27 -25.66 59.97
CA PRO A 138 -12.00 -24.41 59.71
C PRO A 138 -11.54 -23.62 58.48
N GLY A 139 -10.27 -23.71 58.10
CA GLY A 139 -9.69 -23.07 56.91
C GLY A 139 -9.77 -23.88 55.61
N VAL A 140 -10.42 -25.05 55.60
CA VAL A 140 -10.47 -25.97 54.45
C VAL A 140 -11.91 -26.41 54.16
N VAL A 141 -12.28 -26.51 52.88
CA VAL A 141 -13.56 -27.05 52.43
C VAL A 141 -13.58 -28.57 52.54
N SER A 142 -14.58 -29.09 53.23
CA SER A 142 -14.74 -30.52 53.52
C SER A 142 -15.28 -31.26 52.30
N LEU A 143 -14.53 -32.26 51.84
CA LEU A 143 -15.06 -33.31 50.96
C LEU A 143 -15.99 -34.21 51.79
N GLN A 144 -17.20 -34.47 51.30
CA GLN A 144 -18.24 -35.24 52.00
C GLN A 144 -18.47 -36.63 51.39
N ALA A 145 -18.27 -36.76 50.09
CA ALA A 145 -18.35 -38.02 49.35
C ALA A 145 -17.66 -37.88 47.98
N PHE A 146 -17.38 -39.02 47.34
CA PHE A 146 -17.01 -39.08 45.92
C PHE A 146 -17.50 -40.42 45.35
N GLY A 147 -17.60 -40.53 44.03
CA GLY A 147 -18.07 -41.74 43.37
C GLY A 147 -18.05 -41.65 41.85
N ALA A 148 -18.77 -42.55 41.18
CA ALA A 148 -18.98 -42.52 39.74
C ALA A 148 -20.44 -42.79 39.42
N TRP A 149 -21.03 -41.97 38.53
CA TRP A 149 -22.45 -42.04 38.15
C TRP A 149 -22.59 -41.66 36.68
N GLY A 150 -23.43 -42.39 35.92
CA GLY A 150 -23.60 -42.15 34.49
C GLY A 150 -22.32 -42.30 33.64
N GLY A 151 -21.32 -43.05 34.11
CA GLY A 151 -20.00 -43.19 33.46
C GLY A 151 -19.04 -42.03 33.70
N ARG A 152 -19.40 -41.05 34.56
CA ARG A 152 -18.58 -39.88 34.92
C ARG A 152 -18.23 -39.92 36.41
N PHE A 153 -17.06 -39.42 36.78
CA PHE A 153 -16.66 -39.30 38.18
C PHE A 153 -17.34 -38.09 38.86
N PHE A 154 -17.63 -38.17 40.15
CA PHE A 154 -18.16 -37.04 40.92
C PHE A 154 -17.53 -36.90 42.31
N GLU A 155 -17.46 -35.66 42.80
CA GLU A 155 -17.14 -35.30 44.18
C GLU A 155 -18.29 -34.48 44.77
N VAL A 156 -18.50 -34.60 46.09
CA VAL A 156 -19.48 -33.82 46.84
C VAL A 156 -18.79 -33.09 47.97
N MET A 157 -18.98 -31.77 48.02
CA MET A 157 -18.31 -30.83 48.93
C MET A 157 -19.35 -30.00 49.69
N GLU A 158 -18.99 -29.44 50.84
CA GLU A 158 -19.87 -28.49 51.54
C GLU A 158 -20.15 -27.21 50.71
N TYR A 159 -21.32 -26.60 50.91
CA TYR A 159 -21.71 -25.38 50.18
C TYR A 159 -21.27 -24.11 50.90
N CYS A 160 -20.16 -23.52 50.45
CA CYS A 160 -19.65 -22.22 50.88
C CYS A 160 -20.62 -21.08 50.52
N ARG A 161 -21.25 -20.47 51.53
CA ARG A 161 -22.41 -19.58 51.34
C ARG A 161 -22.07 -18.16 50.89
N GLY A 162 -20.88 -17.66 51.21
CA GLY A 162 -20.47 -16.29 50.91
C GLY A 162 -19.91 -16.08 49.50
N GLY A 163 -19.62 -17.17 48.77
CA GLY A 163 -19.05 -17.16 47.42
C GLY A 163 -17.51 -17.22 47.39
N GLU A 164 -16.93 -17.09 46.19
CA GLU A 164 -15.47 -17.00 45.99
C GLU A 164 -14.91 -15.65 46.46
N LEU A 165 -13.64 -15.63 46.91
CA LEU A 165 -12.93 -14.40 47.26
C LEU A 165 -12.66 -13.52 46.02
N LYS A 166 -12.41 -14.14 44.86
CA LYS A 166 -12.17 -13.43 43.59
C LYS A 166 -13.27 -12.43 43.24
N ALA A 167 -14.55 -12.77 43.49
CA ALA A 167 -15.69 -11.91 43.22
C ALA A 167 -15.78 -10.65 44.11
N LEU A 168 -14.85 -10.46 45.06
CA LEU A 168 -14.75 -9.27 45.90
C LEU A 168 -13.61 -8.33 45.51
N ALA A 169 -12.73 -8.73 44.59
CA ALA A 169 -11.54 -7.95 44.24
C ALA A 169 -11.92 -6.65 43.48
N PRO A 170 -11.27 -5.49 43.76
CA PRO A 170 -10.21 -5.27 44.74
C PRO A 170 -10.72 -5.21 46.19
N VAL A 171 -9.97 -5.81 47.12
CA VAL A 171 -10.28 -5.84 48.57
C VAL A 171 -9.35 -4.93 49.37
N ASP A 172 -9.84 -4.46 50.53
CA ASP A 172 -9.01 -3.72 51.50
C ASP A 172 -7.92 -4.62 52.13
N GLU A 173 -6.69 -4.11 52.20
CA GLU A 173 -5.55 -4.82 52.80
C GLU A 173 -5.79 -5.17 54.26
N THR A 174 -6.33 -4.25 55.06
CA THR A 174 -6.53 -4.46 56.51
C THR A 174 -7.45 -5.65 56.75
N ARG A 175 -8.59 -5.67 56.05
CA ARG A 175 -9.55 -6.78 56.11
C ARG A 175 -8.95 -8.10 55.62
N LEU A 176 -8.22 -8.08 54.50
CA LEU A 176 -7.56 -9.28 53.96
C LEU A 176 -6.57 -9.88 54.97
N LEU A 177 -5.73 -9.04 55.58
CA LEU A 177 -4.67 -9.44 56.49
C LEU A 177 -5.15 -9.84 57.88
N GLU A 178 -6.16 -9.17 58.43
CA GLU A 178 -6.63 -9.40 59.80
C GLU A 178 -7.78 -10.40 59.87
N GLN A 179 -8.69 -10.45 58.89
CA GLN A 179 -9.87 -11.30 58.92
C GLN A 179 -9.68 -12.64 58.22
N TRP A 180 -9.01 -12.67 57.06
CA TRP A 180 -9.05 -13.83 56.16
C TRP A 180 -7.73 -14.61 56.11
N LEU A 181 -6.60 -13.92 55.98
CA LEU A 181 -5.28 -14.54 55.92
C LEU A 181 -4.97 -15.53 57.07
N PRO A 182 -5.34 -15.29 58.35
CA PRO A 182 -5.02 -16.23 59.42
C PRO A 182 -5.65 -17.62 59.22
N ASN A 183 -6.91 -17.70 58.78
CA ASN A 183 -7.60 -18.99 58.58
C ASN A 183 -7.06 -19.73 57.34
N LEU A 184 -6.66 -19.00 56.30
CA LEU A 184 -6.01 -19.56 55.12
C LEU A 184 -4.61 -20.11 55.45
N VAL A 185 -3.82 -19.43 56.29
CA VAL A 185 -2.49 -19.87 56.71
C VAL A 185 -2.56 -21.11 57.59
N GLU A 186 -3.52 -21.20 58.51
CA GLU A 186 -3.80 -22.43 59.26
C GLU A 186 -4.34 -23.56 58.37
N GLY A 187 -5.17 -23.23 57.35
CA GLY A 187 -5.66 -24.18 56.35
C GLY A 187 -4.54 -24.82 55.53
N LEU A 188 -3.60 -24.02 55.00
CA LEU A 188 -2.40 -24.52 54.33
C LEU A 188 -1.55 -25.38 55.27
N ARG A 189 -1.26 -24.90 56.49
CA ARG A 189 -0.51 -25.69 57.47
C ARG A 189 -1.17 -27.05 57.72
N TYR A 190 -2.49 -27.09 57.91
CA TYR A 190 -3.21 -28.34 58.15
C TYR A 190 -2.99 -29.33 56.99
N CYS A 191 -3.19 -28.89 55.75
CA CYS A 191 -2.94 -29.71 54.55
C CYS A 191 -1.48 -30.20 54.47
N HIS A 192 -0.51 -29.30 54.70
CA HIS A 192 0.92 -29.65 54.70
C HIS A 192 1.28 -30.64 55.81
N THR A 193 0.69 -30.52 57.00
CA THR A 193 0.84 -31.52 58.10
C THR A 193 0.10 -32.84 57.85
N GLN A 194 -0.65 -32.96 56.76
CA GLN A 194 -1.23 -34.20 56.27
C GLN A 194 -0.57 -34.66 54.96
N ASN A 195 0.63 -34.16 54.63
CA ASN A 195 1.39 -34.49 53.41
C ASN A 195 0.65 -34.19 52.09
N ILE A 196 -0.24 -33.19 52.09
CA ILE A 196 -0.99 -32.71 50.92
C ILE A 196 -0.51 -31.30 50.54
N VAL A 197 -0.10 -31.12 49.29
CA VAL A 197 0.25 -29.82 48.68
C VAL A 197 -0.83 -29.46 47.65
N HIS A 198 -1.38 -28.24 47.73
CA HIS A 198 -2.57 -27.85 46.97
C HIS A 198 -2.28 -27.58 45.48
N ARG A 199 -1.15 -26.93 45.17
CA ARG A 199 -0.58 -26.64 43.84
C ARG A 199 -1.30 -25.60 43.00
N ASP A 200 -2.63 -25.45 43.15
CA ASP A 200 -3.44 -24.47 42.43
C ASP A 200 -4.11 -23.46 43.40
N ILE A 201 -3.33 -22.85 44.30
CA ILE A 201 -3.81 -21.76 45.16
C ILE A 201 -3.99 -20.50 44.31
N LYS A 202 -5.24 -20.07 44.14
CA LYS A 202 -5.63 -18.86 43.39
C LYS A 202 -6.93 -18.26 43.96
N PRO A 203 -7.24 -16.98 43.74
CA PRO A 203 -8.44 -16.32 44.31
C PRO A 203 -9.80 -16.98 44.03
N GLY A 204 -9.92 -17.74 42.93
CA GLY A 204 -11.14 -18.51 42.60
C GLY A 204 -11.25 -19.87 43.31
N ASN A 205 -10.17 -20.33 43.94
CA ASN A 205 -10.11 -21.54 44.77
C ASN A 205 -10.17 -21.20 46.28
N LEU A 206 -10.43 -19.93 46.60
CA LEU A 206 -10.63 -19.43 47.96
C LEU A 206 -12.09 -18.98 48.09
N PHE A 207 -12.79 -19.43 49.14
CA PHE A 207 -14.22 -19.22 49.34
C PHE A 207 -14.55 -18.71 50.75
N PHE A 208 -15.80 -18.30 50.97
CA PHE A 208 -16.36 -18.01 52.29
C PHE A 208 -17.38 -19.07 52.71
N ARG A 209 -17.13 -19.75 53.84
CA ARG A 209 -18.03 -20.79 54.37
C ARG A 209 -19.37 -20.17 54.79
N ASP A 210 -19.30 -19.04 55.51
CA ASP A 210 -20.41 -18.24 56.01
C ASP A 210 -20.94 -17.23 54.97
N ALA A 211 -22.16 -16.72 55.17
CA ALA A 211 -22.75 -15.71 54.28
C ALA A 211 -22.22 -14.29 54.60
N GLU A 212 -21.76 -14.10 55.83
CA GLU A 212 -21.24 -12.87 56.43
C GLU A 212 -19.80 -12.57 56.00
N ARG A 213 -19.13 -13.53 55.35
CA ARG A 213 -17.77 -13.45 54.76
C ARG A 213 -16.70 -13.17 55.81
N THR A 214 -16.72 -13.98 56.84
CA THR A 214 -15.79 -13.99 57.98
C THR A 214 -14.88 -15.23 57.97
N GLU A 215 -15.36 -16.37 57.48
CA GLU A 215 -14.64 -17.64 57.43
C GLU A 215 -14.10 -17.93 56.02
N ALA A 216 -12.92 -17.38 55.70
CA ALA A 216 -12.21 -17.66 54.45
C ALA A 216 -11.62 -19.09 54.45
N VAL A 217 -11.86 -19.86 53.39
CA VAL A 217 -11.51 -21.29 53.28
C VAL A 217 -10.88 -21.65 51.92
N ILE A 218 -10.03 -22.67 51.92
CA ILE A 218 -9.37 -23.22 50.73
C ILE A 218 -10.22 -24.36 50.13
N ALA A 219 -10.39 -24.36 48.81
CA ALA A 219 -11.21 -25.32 48.06
C ALA A 219 -10.55 -25.77 46.75
N ASP A 220 -11.10 -26.83 46.14
CA ASP A 220 -10.69 -27.40 44.85
C ASP A 220 -9.23 -27.91 44.82
N PHE A 221 -8.99 -29.00 45.55
CA PHE A 221 -7.75 -29.80 45.56
C PHE A 221 -7.58 -30.62 44.25
N GLY A 222 -7.96 -30.05 43.11
CA GLY A 222 -8.00 -30.69 41.80
C GLY A 222 -6.65 -31.28 41.41
N ILE A 223 -6.58 -32.62 41.38
CA ILE A 223 -5.38 -33.39 40.99
C ILE A 223 -4.14 -33.06 41.86
N SER A 224 -4.34 -32.62 43.12
CA SER A 224 -3.27 -32.61 44.12
C SER A 224 -2.66 -34.02 44.24
N SER A 225 -1.35 -34.13 44.51
CA SER A 225 -0.74 -35.43 44.84
C SER A 225 -0.22 -35.45 46.26
N ILE A 226 -0.39 -36.61 46.88
CA ILE A 226 0.26 -37.01 48.12
C ILE A 226 1.79 -36.84 47.95
N LEU A 227 2.47 -36.43 49.02
CA LEU A 227 3.91 -36.60 49.15
C LEU A 227 4.19 -38.05 49.58
N GLU A 228 4.60 -38.88 48.62
CA GLU A 228 5.01 -40.27 48.86
C GLU A 228 6.40 -40.28 49.55
N GLU A 229 6.48 -40.74 50.79
CA GLU A 229 7.75 -40.91 51.52
C GLU A 229 8.47 -42.20 51.08
N GLU A 230 9.06 -42.20 49.89
CA GLU A 230 9.98 -43.28 49.45
C GLU A 230 11.40 -42.78 49.17
N ALA A 231 12.36 -43.66 49.41
CA ALA A 231 13.76 -43.31 49.64
C ALA A 231 14.64 -43.35 48.38
N ASP A 232 14.37 -42.49 47.39
CA ASP A 232 15.43 -41.94 46.55
C ASP A 232 15.08 -40.59 45.91
N GLY A 233 16.10 -39.76 45.66
CA GLY A 233 15.90 -38.36 45.29
C GLY A 233 15.39 -38.11 43.87
N ALA A 234 14.27 -37.37 43.78
CA ALA A 234 13.75 -36.67 42.59
C ALA A 234 13.09 -37.50 41.46
N HIS A 235 11.76 -37.67 41.55
CA HIS A 235 10.86 -37.95 40.42
C HIS A 235 9.78 -36.85 40.36
N LYS A 236 9.71 -35.98 39.34
CA LYS A 236 9.35 -36.23 37.93
C LYS A 236 7.93 -36.78 37.70
N THR A 237 6.92 -36.16 38.33
CA THR A 237 5.53 -36.27 37.84
C THR A 237 5.32 -35.32 36.66
N ARG A 238 4.78 -35.81 35.53
CA ARG A 238 4.78 -35.12 34.22
C ARG A 238 3.37 -34.75 33.74
N ALA A 239 2.73 -33.78 34.40
CA ALA A 239 1.47 -33.19 33.95
C ALA A 239 1.35 -31.73 34.43
N PHE A 240 1.14 -30.79 33.50
CA PHE A 240 1.09 -29.35 33.77
C PHE A 240 -0.32 -28.93 34.26
N HIS A 241 -0.65 -29.29 35.51
CA HIS A 241 -1.89 -28.86 36.18
C HIS A 241 -1.59 -27.75 37.20
N PHE A 242 -1.48 -26.52 36.72
CA PHE A 242 -1.42 -25.30 37.54
C PHE A 242 -1.86 -24.08 36.73
N THR A 243 -2.44 -23.08 37.39
CA THR A 243 -2.76 -21.79 36.76
C THR A 243 -1.49 -20.92 36.71
N LEU A 244 -1.00 -20.61 35.50
CA LEU A 244 0.34 -20.07 35.27
C LEU A 244 0.68 -18.84 36.13
N ASP A 245 -0.22 -17.86 36.20
CA ASP A 245 -0.09 -16.62 36.99
C ASP A 245 0.32 -16.82 38.46
N TYR A 246 0.06 -18.00 39.04
CA TYR A 246 0.32 -18.30 40.45
C TYR A 246 1.44 -19.36 40.62
N ALA A 247 2.02 -19.83 39.52
CA ALA A 247 3.00 -20.92 39.52
C ALA A 247 4.29 -20.50 40.22
N ALA A 248 4.77 -21.33 41.15
CA ALA A 248 6.00 -21.01 41.85
C ALA A 248 7.24 -21.23 40.95
N PRO A 249 8.32 -20.44 41.13
CA PRO A 249 9.50 -20.48 40.27
C PRO A 249 10.14 -21.87 40.15
N GLU A 250 10.10 -22.68 41.21
CA GLU A 250 10.60 -24.05 41.24
C GLU A 250 9.75 -25.04 40.43
N MET A 251 8.44 -24.79 40.27
CA MET A 251 7.56 -25.58 39.39
C MET A 251 7.98 -25.37 37.93
N LEU A 252 8.18 -24.11 37.55
CA LEU A 252 8.49 -23.70 36.18
C LEU A 252 9.91 -24.10 35.75
N SER A 253 10.90 -23.89 36.62
CA SER A 253 12.32 -24.08 36.29
C SER A 253 12.87 -25.47 36.59
N ARG A 254 12.25 -26.23 37.52
CA ARG A 254 12.78 -27.53 37.97
C ARG A 254 11.74 -28.65 38.04
N ASN A 255 10.45 -28.36 37.88
CA ASN A 255 9.35 -29.29 38.14
C ASN A 255 9.40 -29.84 39.60
N GLU A 256 9.91 -29.02 40.53
CA GLU A 256 9.89 -29.24 41.98
C GLU A 256 8.56 -28.73 42.54
N VAL A 257 7.99 -29.45 43.53
CA VAL A 257 6.72 -29.08 44.18
C VAL A 257 6.76 -29.47 45.66
N GLY A 258 6.39 -28.55 46.54
CA GLY A 258 6.33 -28.80 47.99
C GLY A 258 5.57 -27.72 48.75
N PRO A 259 5.53 -27.77 50.09
CA PRO A 259 4.85 -26.74 50.90
C PRO A 259 5.20 -25.27 50.55
N PRO A 260 6.45 -24.88 50.22
CA PRO A 260 6.78 -23.51 49.81
C PRO A 260 6.07 -23.04 48.53
N THR A 261 5.66 -23.97 47.67
CA THR A 261 4.96 -23.68 46.41
C THR A 261 3.60 -23.04 46.66
N ASP A 262 2.81 -23.59 47.59
CA ASP A 262 1.51 -23.05 47.96
C ASP A 262 1.61 -21.65 48.60
N PHE A 263 2.69 -21.39 49.35
CA PHE A 263 2.93 -20.07 49.95
C PHE A 263 3.31 -19.00 48.91
N TYR A 264 4.04 -19.36 47.84
CA TYR A 264 4.27 -18.43 46.72
C TYR A 264 2.97 -18.10 45.99
N ALA A 265 2.18 -19.12 45.66
CA ALA A 265 0.88 -18.99 45.01
C ALA A 265 -0.13 -18.18 45.87
N LEU A 266 -0.09 -18.35 47.19
CA LEU A 266 -0.79 -17.48 48.14
C LEU A 266 -0.30 -16.02 48.03
N GLY A 267 1.00 -15.77 47.96
CA GLY A 267 1.55 -14.42 47.79
C GLY A 267 1.00 -13.69 46.56
N ILE A 268 0.95 -14.36 45.40
CA ILE A 268 0.32 -13.80 44.20
C ILE A 268 -1.20 -13.65 44.39
N SER A 269 -1.86 -14.62 45.01
CA SER A 269 -3.31 -14.57 45.26
C SER A 269 -3.73 -13.36 46.10
N LEU A 270 -2.96 -13.04 47.14
CA LEU A 270 -3.19 -11.86 47.97
C LEU A 270 -2.97 -10.57 47.18
N LEU A 271 -1.91 -10.49 46.38
CA LEU A 271 -1.64 -9.34 45.51
C LEU A 271 -2.76 -9.12 44.48
N HIS A 272 -3.23 -10.19 43.83
CA HIS A 272 -4.37 -10.15 42.91
C HIS A 272 -5.64 -9.63 43.60
N LEU A 273 -5.94 -10.12 44.80
CA LEU A 273 -7.11 -9.69 45.58
C LEU A 273 -7.07 -8.20 45.91
N VAL A 274 -5.90 -7.61 46.19
CA VAL A 274 -5.75 -6.17 46.46
C VAL A 274 -5.77 -5.34 45.17
N LEU A 275 -5.15 -5.82 44.08
CA LEU A 275 -5.11 -5.10 42.79
C LEU A 275 -6.45 -5.13 42.03
N GLY A 276 -7.31 -6.13 42.29
CA GLY A 276 -8.57 -6.34 41.55
C GLY A 276 -8.45 -7.26 40.34
N ALA A 277 -7.22 -7.49 39.85
CA ALA A 277 -6.90 -8.36 38.72
C ALA A 277 -5.53 -9.03 38.95
N SER A 278 -5.12 -9.91 38.05
CA SER A 278 -3.80 -10.53 38.12
C SER A 278 -2.69 -9.48 37.96
N PRO A 279 -1.60 -9.53 38.75
CA PRO A 279 -0.41 -8.71 38.48
C PRO A 279 0.23 -9.04 37.12
N PHE A 280 -0.20 -10.13 36.47
CA PHE A 280 0.26 -10.55 35.15
C PHE A 280 -0.77 -10.30 34.02
N ASP A 281 -1.88 -9.62 34.30
CA ASP A 281 -2.96 -9.44 33.31
C ASP A 281 -2.46 -8.73 32.03
N GLY A 282 -2.90 -9.24 30.88
CA GLY A 282 -2.46 -8.82 29.55
C GLY A 282 -1.07 -9.30 29.09
N MET A 283 -0.21 -9.87 29.95
CA MET A 283 1.13 -10.32 29.54
C MET A 283 1.14 -11.69 28.83
N HIS A 284 2.17 -11.91 28.00
CA HIS A 284 2.36 -13.19 27.31
C HIS A 284 2.85 -14.29 28.27
N PRO A 285 2.37 -15.56 28.18
CA PRO A 285 2.76 -16.65 29.08
C PRO A 285 4.27 -16.84 29.31
N LEU A 286 5.11 -16.58 28.29
CA LEU A 286 6.56 -16.62 28.46
C LEU A 286 7.08 -15.49 29.37
N GLN A 287 6.52 -14.28 29.25
CA GLN A 287 6.86 -13.13 30.12
C GLN A 287 6.43 -13.40 31.57
N ILE A 288 5.26 -14.02 31.79
CA ILE A 288 4.79 -14.46 33.11
C ILE A 288 5.78 -15.48 33.71
N SER A 289 6.16 -16.49 32.92
CA SER A 289 7.11 -17.52 33.34
C SER A 289 8.48 -16.94 33.73
N VAL A 290 9.00 -16.01 32.93
CA VAL A 290 10.27 -15.29 33.20
C VAL A 290 10.13 -14.42 34.44
N ALA A 291 9.04 -13.66 34.59
CA ALA A 291 8.81 -12.79 35.74
C ALA A 291 8.78 -13.57 37.07
N HIS A 292 8.21 -14.78 37.09
CA HIS A 292 8.31 -15.68 38.24
C HIS A 292 9.76 -16.14 38.47
N VAL A 293 10.43 -16.71 37.46
CA VAL A 293 11.78 -17.30 37.58
C VAL A 293 12.84 -16.26 37.94
N GLU A 294 12.71 -15.01 37.49
CA GLU A 294 13.60 -13.90 37.84
C GLU A 294 13.23 -13.20 39.16
N GLY A 295 12.08 -13.50 39.76
CA GLY A 295 11.58 -12.80 40.95
C GLY A 295 11.06 -11.38 40.69
N ARG A 296 10.73 -11.06 39.42
CA ARG A 296 10.25 -9.76 38.95
C ARG A 296 8.74 -9.73 38.78
N VAL A 297 8.02 -10.17 39.83
CA VAL A 297 6.55 -10.05 39.90
C VAL A 297 6.16 -8.56 39.77
N PRO A 298 5.23 -8.17 38.89
CA PRO A 298 4.81 -6.79 38.76
C PRO A 298 4.07 -6.30 40.01
N ILE A 299 4.77 -5.56 40.86
CA ILE A 299 4.22 -4.92 42.06
C ILE A 299 4.23 -3.42 41.83
N SER A 300 3.05 -2.79 41.77
CA SER A 300 2.95 -1.33 41.77
C SER A 300 3.40 -0.80 43.13
N GLU A 301 4.48 -0.02 43.16
CA GLU A 301 4.98 0.57 44.41
C GLU A 301 3.98 1.55 45.03
N THR A 302 3.16 2.21 44.20
CA THR A 302 2.14 3.18 44.60
C THR A 302 0.88 2.49 45.13
N GLY A 303 0.49 2.84 46.36
CA GLY A 303 -0.80 2.46 46.96
C GLY A 303 -0.71 1.43 48.09
N LEU A 304 0.22 0.46 48.02
CA LEU A 304 0.29 -0.63 49.00
C LEU A 304 0.79 -0.18 50.39
N SER A 305 0.38 -0.86 51.47
CA SER A 305 0.97 -0.62 52.79
C SER A 305 2.33 -1.28 52.96
N GLU A 306 3.13 -0.75 53.89
CA GLU A 306 4.45 -1.34 54.19
C GLU A 306 4.34 -2.70 54.86
N ARG A 307 3.26 -2.94 55.62
CA ARG A 307 2.93 -4.26 56.15
C ARG A 307 2.75 -5.24 54.99
N PHE A 308 1.95 -4.88 53.99
CA PHE A 308 1.70 -5.74 52.83
C PHE A 308 2.94 -5.94 51.93
N ARG A 309 3.76 -4.90 51.67
CA ARG A 309 5.07 -5.07 51.00
C ARG A 309 5.98 -6.07 51.73
N THR A 310 6.03 -6.01 53.05
CA THR A 310 6.82 -6.93 53.88
C THR A 310 6.35 -8.38 53.72
N LEU A 311 5.02 -8.61 53.68
CA LEU A 311 4.45 -9.94 53.43
C LEU A 311 4.81 -10.47 52.03
N LEU A 312 4.61 -9.65 50.99
CA LEU A 312 4.90 -10.04 49.61
C LEU A 312 6.38 -10.36 49.40
N SER A 313 7.29 -9.54 49.94
CA SER A 313 8.74 -9.78 49.84
C SER A 313 9.20 -11.02 50.63
N GLY A 314 8.43 -11.49 51.62
CA GLY A 314 8.63 -12.79 52.27
C GLY A 314 8.09 -13.99 51.47
N LEU A 315 6.89 -13.86 50.90
CA LEU A 315 6.20 -14.93 50.17
C LEU A 315 6.72 -15.14 48.74
N LEU A 316 7.18 -14.09 48.06
CA LEU A 316 7.54 -14.11 46.64
C LEU A 316 9.03 -14.35 46.38
N GLN A 317 9.76 -14.88 47.36
CA GLN A 317 11.16 -15.30 47.21
C GLN A 317 11.30 -16.41 46.16
N VAL A 318 12.23 -16.21 45.22
CA VAL A 318 12.49 -17.17 44.13
C VAL A 318 12.99 -18.50 44.68
N ASP A 319 13.93 -18.45 45.61
CA ASP A 319 14.44 -19.64 46.29
C ASP A 319 13.44 -20.12 47.36
N PRO A 320 12.84 -21.32 47.21
CA PRO A 320 11.91 -21.86 48.21
C PRO A 320 12.58 -22.09 49.58
N GLY A 321 13.91 -22.20 49.64
CA GLY A 321 14.66 -22.30 50.90
C GLY A 321 14.81 -20.99 51.69
N ASN A 322 14.50 -19.84 51.06
CA ASN A 322 14.48 -18.52 51.70
C ASN A 322 13.05 -17.92 51.83
N ARG A 323 12.06 -18.59 51.23
CA ARG A 323 10.65 -18.19 51.23
C ARG A 323 10.00 -18.38 52.61
N TRP A 324 9.08 -17.47 52.96
CA TRP A 324 8.30 -17.59 54.19
C TRP A 324 7.33 -18.78 54.11
N GLY A 325 7.43 -19.69 55.08
CA GLY A 325 6.41 -20.70 55.35
C GLY A 325 5.52 -20.31 56.53
N TYR A 326 4.75 -21.29 57.02
CA TYR A 326 3.87 -21.11 58.18
C TYR A 326 4.54 -20.45 59.40
N ALA A 327 5.79 -20.83 59.73
CA ALA A 327 6.48 -20.32 60.92
C ALA A 327 6.71 -18.79 60.84
N GLN A 328 7.23 -18.30 59.71
CA GLN A 328 7.44 -16.87 59.46
C GLN A 328 6.11 -16.11 59.39
N LEU A 329 5.10 -16.69 58.72
CA LEU A 329 3.77 -16.08 58.62
C LEU A 329 3.09 -15.94 59.99
N ARG A 330 3.22 -16.95 60.86
CA ARG A 330 2.69 -16.90 62.24
C ARG A 330 3.37 -15.80 63.05
N GLN A 331 4.70 -15.69 63.00
CA GLN A 331 5.44 -14.60 63.64
C GLN A 331 4.96 -13.24 63.14
N TRP A 332 4.88 -13.06 61.83
CA TRP A 332 4.48 -11.81 61.18
C TRP A 332 3.02 -11.40 61.46
N LEU A 333 2.09 -12.36 61.49
CA LEU A 333 0.70 -12.12 61.87
C LEU A 333 0.60 -11.64 63.33
N GLY A 334 1.37 -12.26 64.23
CA GLY A 334 1.48 -11.87 65.64
C GLY A 334 2.22 -10.56 65.91
N GLY A 335 2.84 -9.94 64.89
CA GLY A 335 3.68 -8.75 65.06
C GLY A 335 5.06 -9.03 65.67
N GLU A 336 5.49 -10.29 65.69
CA GLU A 336 6.82 -10.70 66.14
C GLU A 336 7.88 -10.39 65.06
N ALA A 337 9.15 -10.28 65.48
CA ALA A 337 10.26 -10.15 64.54
C ALA A 337 10.49 -11.48 63.80
N VAL A 338 10.18 -11.51 62.50
CA VAL A 338 10.36 -12.69 61.65
C VAL A 338 11.83 -13.08 61.57
N LEU A 339 12.11 -14.38 61.69
CA LEU A 339 13.45 -14.94 61.56
C LEU A 339 13.64 -15.69 60.23
N ASP A 340 14.84 -15.58 59.67
CA ASP A 340 15.27 -16.44 58.57
C ASP A 340 15.55 -17.88 59.06
N ASN A 341 15.76 -18.79 58.11
CA ASN A 341 16.06 -20.20 58.40
C ASN A 341 17.45 -20.42 59.05
N GLN A 342 18.18 -19.35 59.42
CA GLN A 342 19.41 -19.36 60.20
C GLN A 342 19.23 -18.68 61.58
N GLY A 343 17.99 -18.35 61.96
CA GLY A 343 17.64 -17.74 63.26
C GLY A 343 17.97 -16.26 63.39
N ARG A 344 18.24 -15.56 62.27
CA ARG A 344 18.60 -14.13 62.25
C ARG A 344 17.35 -13.30 61.91
N PRO A 345 17.24 -12.04 62.37
CA PRO A 345 16.15 -11.15 61.94
C PRO A 345 16.12 -11.05 60.42
N TRP A 346 15.00 -11.48 59.83
CA TRP A 346 14.78 -11.43 58.39
C TRP A 346 14.78 -9.97 57.92
N LYS A 347 15.36 -9.71 56.75
CA LYS A 347 15.40 -8.39 56.13
C LYS A 347 14.73 -8.45 54.75
N PRO A 348 13.97 -7.41 54.37
CA PRO A 348 13.43 -7.31 53.02
C PRO A 348 14.54 -6.96 52.02
N ASP A 349 15.18 -7.99 51.47
CA ASP A 349 15.83 -7.88 50.16
C ASP A 349 14.71 -7.78 49.11
N LEU A 350 14.29 -6.54 48.84
CA LEU A 350 13.24 -6.18 47.88
C LEU A 350 13.59 -6.72 46.48
N LEU A 351 12.83 -7.72 46.03
CA LEU A 351 12.81 -8.23 44.65
C LEU A 351 14.20 -8.48 44.05
N ALA A 352 15.08 -9.14 44.83
CA ALA A 352 16.46 -9.43 44.47
C ALA A 352 16.63 -10.53 43.40
N GLY A 353 15.91 -10.41 42.28
CA GLY A 353 16.39 -10.93 41.01
C GLY A 353 17.79 -10.36 40.74
N LYS A 354 18.73 -11.23 40.34
CA LYS A 354 20.15 -10.86 40.28
C LYS A 354 20.35 -9.60 39.43
N SER A 355 20.90 -8.55 40.04
CA SER A 355 21.35 -7.37 39.31
C SER A 355 22.52 -7.78 38.41
N HIS A 356 22.34 -7.67 37.09
CA HIS A 356 23.34 -8.02 36.10
C HIS A 356 23.73 -6.77 35.29
N PRO A 357 24.56 -5.85 35.81
CA PRO A 357 24.91 -4.61 35.13
C PRO A 357 25.39 -4.83 33.69
N TYR A 358 24.80 -4.12 32.73
CA TYR A 358 25.19 -4.21 31.33
C TYR A 358 26.60 -3.64 31.13
N PRO A 359 27.58 -4.39 30.60
CA PRO A 359 28.97 -3.92 30.52
C PRO A 359 29.18 -2.63 29.71
N GLY A 360 28.29 -2.35 28.75
CA GLY A 360 28.31 -1.09 27.98
C GLY A 360 27.64 0.09 28.69
N TYR A 361 26.75 -0.17 29.64
CA TYR A 361 26.02 0.85 30.39
C TYR A 361 25.65 0.34 31.80
N PRO A 362 26.58 0.34 32.78
CA PRO A 362 26.41 -0.39 34.05
C PRO A 362 25.29 0.13 34.98
N GLN A 363 24.60 1.20 34.60
CA GLN A 363 23.40 1.69 35.27
C GLN A 363 22.14 0.90 34.87
N ALA A 364 22.18 0.19 33.74
CA ALA A 364 21.15 -0.75 33.33
C ALA A 364 21.47 -2.15 33.87
N THR A 365 20.56 -2.71 34.66
CA THR A 365 20.74 -3.97 35.39
C THR A 365 19.69 -5.04 35.03
N ASN A 366 18.65 -4.64 34.29
CA ASN A 366 17.62 -5.49 33.71
C ASN A 366 17.26 -5.02 32.28
N LEU A 367 16.44 -5.82 31.58
CA LEU A 367 16.06 -5.60 30.18
C LEU A 367 15.38 -4.23 29.95
N LYS A 368 14.51 -3.80 30.86
CA LYS A 368 13.73 -2.54 30.73
C LYS A 368 14.61 -1.31 30.97
N GLU A 369 15.53 -1.37 31.92
CA GLU A 369 16.56 -0.34 32.11
C GLU A 369 17.52 -0.26 30.92
N LEU A 370 17.84 -1.39 30.28
CA LEU A 370 18.60 -1.39 29.04
C LEU A 370 17.80 -0.71 27.92
N ALA A 371 16.53 -1.07 27.71
CA ALA A 371 15.64 -0.45 26.74
C ALA A 371 15.58 1.08 26.91
N ALA A 372 15.40 1.54 28.15
CA ALA A 372 15.33 2.96 28.50
C ALA A 372 16.66 3.71 28.29
N SER A 373 17.80 3.01 28.28
CA SER A 373 19.14 3.60 28.15
C SER A 373 19.78 3.45 26.77
N LEU A 374 19.14 2.79 25.79
CA LEU A 374 19.71 2.62 24.43
C LEU A 374 20.03 3.96 23.74
N ASP A 375 19.30 5.05 24.05
CA ASP A 375 19.56 6.39 23.49
C ASP A 375 20.73 7.13 24.21
N ALA A 376 21.27 6.57 25.29
CA ALA A 376 22.29 7.19 26.14
C ALA A 376 23.72 6.69 25.85
N PHE A 377 23.90 5.74 24.94
CA PHE A 377 25.20 5.22 24.50
C PHE A 377 25.15 4.73 23.03
N ASP A 378 26.26 4.22 22.51
CA ASP A 378 26.36 3.67 21.15
C ASP A 378 25.70 2.27 21.05
N ALA A 379 24.38 2.22 21.26
CA ALA A 379 23.60 0.98 21.29
C ALA A 379 23.68 0.19 19.98
N ALA A 380 23.80 0.86 18.83
CA ALA A 380 23.96 0.23 17.53
C ALA A 380 25.26 -0.61 17.49
N ARG A 381 26.41 -0.01 17.82
CA ARG A 381 27.68 -0.72 17.88
C ARG A 381 27.65 -1.90 18.84
N HIS A 382 26.99 -1.77 19.98
CA HIS A 382 26.86 -2.81 20.98
C HIS A 382 25.91 -3.95 20.54
N LEU A 383 24.86 -3.62 19.80
CA LEU A 383 23.97 -4.59 19.16
C LEU A 383 24.73 -5.41 18.11
N PHE A 384 25.26 -4.78 17.06
CA PHE A 384 25.89 -5.49 15.93
C PHE A 384 27.27 -6.10 16.24
N ARG A 385 27.78 -5.96 17.47
CA ARG A 385 28.96 -6.70 17.98
C ARG A 385 28.62 -8.01 18.69
N GLY A 386 27.35 -8.25 18.99
CA GLY A 386 26.94 -9.36 19.85
C GLY A 386 26.96 -9.02 21.35
N ASP A 387 27.40 -7.83 21.77
CA ASP A 387 27.55 -7.49 23.20
C ASP A 387 26.20 -7.55 23.96
N VAL A 388 25.13 -7.04 23.33
CA VAL A 388 23.76 -7.12 23.89
C VAL A 388 23.23 -8.56 23.91
N ARG A 389 23.28 -9.25 22.76
CA ARG A 389 22.85 -10.66 22.61
C ARG A 389 23.54 -11.58 23.61
N ARG A 390 24.84 -11.38 23.81
CA ARG A 390 25.63 -12.14 24.78
C ARG A 390 25.19 -11.86 26.22
N TRP A 391 25.00 -10.61 26.61
CA TRP A 391 24.55 -10.28 27.97
C TRP A 391 23.15 -10.85 28.27
N ILE A 392 22.26 -10.87 27.27
CA ILE A 392 20.93 -11.50 27.36
C ILE A 392 21.07 -13.03 27.48
N PHE A 393 21.94 -13.65 26.70
CA PHE A 393 22.22 -15.10 26.77
C PHE A 393 22.86 -15.53 28.09
N ASP A 394 23.89 -14.82 28.54
CA ASP A 394 24.70 -15.15 29.72
C ASP A 394 23.90 -14.95 31.04
N HIS A 395 22.82 -14.13 31.04
CA HIS A 395 22.15 -13.68 32.27
C HIS A 395 20.60 -13.70 32.28
N PHE A 396 19.91 -13.87 31.15
CA PHE A 396 18.43 -13.76 31.07
C PHE A 396 17.78 -14.97 30.37
N SER A 397 17.86 -15.07 29.04
CA SER A 397 17.20 -16.11 28.23
C SER A 397 17.96 -16.38 26.93
N PRO A 398 18.29 -17.64 26.60
CA PRO A 398 18.81 -18.03 25.29
C PRO A 398 17.86 -17.74 24.13
N GLU A 399 16.55 -17.83 24.36
CA GLU A 399 15.49 -17.61 23.37
C GLU A 399 15.42 -16.12 22.99
N LEU A 400 15.36 -15.23 23.99
CA LEU A 400 15.41 -13.78 23.76
C LEU A 400 16.75 -13.36 23.14
N ALA A 401 17.85 -14.07 23.44
CA ALA A 401 19.12 -13.85 22.78
C ALA A 401 19.12 -14.27 21.30
N ALA A 402 18.27 -15.22 20.89
CA ALA A 402 18.06 -15.56 19.48
C ALA A 402 17.21 -14.52 18.76
N GLU A 403 16.18 -13.94 19.41
CA GLU A 403 15.45 -12.78 18.87
C GLU A 403 16.38 -11.58 18.61
N VAL A 404 17.38 -11.35 19.50
CA VAL A 404 18.41 -10.32 19.27
C VAL A 404 19.33 -10.68 18.11
N GLU A 405 19.63 -11.96 17.90
CA GLU A 405 20.42 -12.45 16.76
C GLU A 405 19.68 -12.24 15.43
N GLU A 406 18.36 -12.48 15.38
CA GLU A 406 17.55 -12.13 14.20
C GLU A 406 17.60 -10.62 13.88
N ILE A 407 17.58 -9.74 14.88
CA ILE A 407 17.72 -8.29 14.67
C ILE A 407 19.14 -7.94 14.17
N GLN A 408 20.17 -8.61 14.70
CA GLN A 408 21.56 -8.42 14.27
C GLN A 408 21.76 -8.79 12.80
N GLU A 409 21.22 -9.93 12.36
CA GLU A 409 21.33 -10.40 10.98
C GLU A 409 20.50 -9.54 10.02
N ASN A 410 19.22 -9.24 10.35
CA ASN A 410 18.29 -8.60 9.42
C ASN A 410 18.44 -7.07 9.31
N ASP A 411 18.89 -6.37 10.34
CA ASP A 411 18.92 -4.88 10.36
C ASP A 411 20.34 -4.29 10.23
N THR A 412 21.34 -5.08 9.80
CA THR A 412 22.73 -4.62 9.60
C THR A 412 22.83 -3.40 8.65
N GLU A 413 21.97 -3.31 7.63
CA GLU A 413 21.92 -2.14 6.72
C GLU A 413 21.18 -0.93 7.29
N GLN A 414 20.41 -1.09 8.38
CA GLN A 414 19.63 -0.02 9.02
C GLN A 414 19.83 0.01 10.54
N PRO A 415 21.01 0.41 11.05
CA PRO A 415 21.35 0.23 12.46
C PRO A 415 20.40 0.92 13.45
N GLU A 416 19.82 2.08 13.08
CA GLU A 416 18.79 2.75 13.89
C GLU A 416 17.47 1.96 13.98
N LEU A 417 17.10 1.22 12.93
CA LEU A 417 15.90 0.39 12.95
C LEU A 417 16.13 -0.87 13.79
N GLY A 418 17.34 -1.45 13.73
CA GLY A 418 17.76 -2.52 14.62
C GLY A 418 17.73 -2.11 16.10
N VAL A 419 18.28 -0.94 16.45
CA VAL A 419 18.20 -0.41 17.83
C VAL A 419 16.76 -0.11 18.25
N TRP A 420 15.92 0.39 17.34
CA TRP A 420 14.50 0.63 17.64
C TRP A 420 13.72 -0.68 17.85
N ARG A 421 13.96 -1.72 17.06
CA ARG A 421 13.39 -3.07 17.28
C ARG A 421 13.89 -3.68 18.57
N LEU A 422 15.18 -3.58 18.88
CA LEU A 422 15.74 -4.00 20.17
C LEU A 422 15.03 -3.28 21.34
N LYS A 423 14.80 -1.96 21.24
CA LYS A 423 14.09 -1.19 22.26
C LYS A 423 12.68 -1.71 22.50
N LEU A 424 11.95 -2.02 21.42
CA LEU A 424 10.59 -2.54 21.46
C LEU A 424 10.51 -4.00 21.94
N MET A 425 11.53 -4.82 21.64
CA MET A 425 11.64 -6.20 22.11
C MET A 425 11.94 -6.24 23.62
N LEU A 426 12.81 -5.34 24.11
CA LEU A 426 13.16 -5.22 25.53
C LEU A 426 12.08 -4.51 26.38
N ASP A 427 11.34 -3.56 25.80
CA ASP A 427 10.17 -2.94 26.40
C ASP A 427 9.06 -2.66 25.37
N PRO A 428 8.12 -3.62 25.19
CA PRO A 428 6.96 -3.46 24.31
C PRO A 428 6.01 -2.31 24.69
N THR A 429 6.15 -1.73 25.88
CA THR A 429 5.37 -0.55 26.30
C THR A 429 5.98 0.78 25.83
N THR A 430 7.10 0.75 25.10
CA THR A 430 7.75 1.93 24.51
C THR A 430 6.79 2.68 23.57
N PRO A 431 6.46 3.96 23.86
CA PRO A 431 5.56 4.74 23.01
C PRO A 431 6.24 5.23 21.73
N LEU A 432 5.46 5.46 20.67
CA LEU A 432 5.96 5.97 19.39
C LEU A 432 6.25 7.48 19.49
N PRO A 433 7.49 7.95 19.24
CA PRO A 433 7.86 9.36 19.35
C PRO A 433 7.47 10.16 18.08
N VAL A 434 6.25 10.68 18.04
CA VAL A 434 5.76 11.53 16.95
C VAL A 434 6.03 13.00 17.27
N GLY A 435 7.19 13.48 16.82
CA GLY A 435 7.64 14.87 17.00
C GLY A 435 7.94 15.20 18.47
N LYS A 436 7.00 15.85 19.15
CA LYS A 436 7.05 16.11 20.61
C LYS A 436 6.04 15.28 21.43
N ARG A 437 5.29 14.40 20.79
CA ARG A 437 4.29 13.53 21.43
C ARG A 437 4.84 12.11 21.53
N ALA A 438 4.63 11.46 22.67
CA ALA A 438 4.76 10.02 22.82
C ALA A 438 3.36 9.43 22.65
N LEU A 439 3.16 8.49 21.71
CA LEU A 439 1.87 7.85 21.47
C LEU A 439 1.86 6.45 22.08
N HIS A 440 0.82 6.14 22.86
CA HIS A 440 0.71 4.87 23.58
C HIS A 440 -0.25 3.87 22.91
N SER A 441 -1.08 4.33 21.97
CA SER A 441 -2.08 3.51 21.27
C SER A 441 -2.18 3.86 19.78
N LEU A 442 -2.64 2.89 18.97
CA LEU A 442 -2.90 3.10 17.54
C LEU A 442 -4.00 4.15 17.30
N GLY A 443 -4.95 4.29 18.23
CA GLY A 443 -6.00 5.31 18.19
C GLY A 443 -5.46 6.74 18.19
N GLU A 444 -4.44 7.03 18.99
CA GLU A 444 -3.79 8.36 19.00
C GLU A 444 -3.10 8.70 17.68
N LEU A 445 -2.54 7.69 16.99
CA LEU A 445 -1.94 7.85 15.67
C LEU A 445 -3.01 8.09 14.59
N ILE A 446 -4.12 7.33 14.65
CA ILE A 446 -5.28 7.52 13.78
C ILE A 446 -5.86 8.93 13.96
N ASP A 447 -6.03 9.41 15.19
CA ASP A 447 -6.56 10.76 15.44
C ASP A 447 -5.60 11.87 15.01
N LEU A 448 -4.28 11.68 15.07
CA LEU A 448 -3.32 12.59 14.45
C LEU A 448 -3.43 12.60 12.91
N LEU A 449 -3.59 11.43 12.27
CA LEU A 449 -3.80 11.32 10.82
C LEU A 449 -5.13 11.94 10.38
N ARG A 450 -6.19 11.82 11.18
CA ARG A 450 -7.50 12.48 10.96
C ARG A 450 -7.43 14.00 11.08
N GLN A 451 -6.63 14.50 12.02
CA GLN A 451 -6.42 15.93 12.28
C GLN A 451 -5.31 16.55 11.41
N GLU A 452 -4.65 15.76 10.57
CA GLU A 452 -3.57 16.16 9.65
C GLU A 452 -2.41 16.86 10.39
N GLN A 453 -2.13 16.39 11.60
CA GLN A 453 -1.08 16.91 12.49
C GLN A 453 0.17 16.02 12.49
N GLN A 454 1.34 16.65 12.54
CA GLN A 454 2.66 15.99 12.60
C GLN A 454 2.94 15.05 11.41
N THR A 455 2.30 15.29 10.25
CA THR A 455 2.40 14.50 9.01
C THR A 455 3.84 14.09 8.68
N ASP A 456 4.76 15.05 8.60
CA ASP A 456 6.15 14.78 8.20
C ASP A 456 6.87 13.82 9.17
N ALA A 457 6.56 13.91 10.47
CA ALA A 457 7.10 13.00 11.48
C ALA A 457 6.52 11.59 11.36
N ILE A 458 5.21 11.47 11.11
CA ILE A 458 4.54 10.18 10.88
C ILE A 458 5.08 9.51 9.60
N VAL A 459 5.22 10.27 8.52
CA VAL A 459 5.81 9.81 7.26
C VAL A 459 7.27 9.41 7.44
N THR A 460 8.06 10.16 8.22
CA THR A 460 9.45 9.79 8.55
C THR A 460 9.53 8.48 9.34
N LEU A 461 8.63 8.25 10.30
CA LEU A 461 8.55 6.99 11.07
C LEU A 461 8.08 5.81 10.22
N PHE A 462 7.23 6.05 9.22
CA PHE A 462 6.82 5.06 8.23
C PHE A 462 7.99 4.68 7.30
N ASN A 463 8.65 5.67 6.69
CA ASN A 463 9.73 5.46 5.73
C ASN A 463 11.02 4.91 6.35
N SER A 464 11.23 5.11 7.65
CA SER A 464 12.31 4.46 8.42
C SER A 464 11.92 3.09 8.98
N GLY A 465 10.74 2.55 8.63
CA GLY A 465 10.22 1.27 9.14
C GLY A 465 9.85 1.26 10.63
N LYS A 466 10.19 2.31 11.39
CA LYS A 466 10.00 2.41 12.85
C LYS A 466 8.52 2.30 13.26
N LEU A 467 7.61 2.85 12.47
CA LEU A 467 6.16 2.67 12.65
C LEU A 467 5.73 1.20 12.51
N ALA A 468 6.21 0.50 11.47
CA ALA A 468 5.83 -0.89 11.23
C ALA A 468 6.43 -1.85 12.28
N ALA A 469 7.60 -1.51 12.85
CA ALA A 469 8.16 -2.19 14.01
C ALA A 469 7.32 -1.95 15.27
N TRP A 470 6.89 -0.71 15.52
CA TRP A 470 6.06 -0.37 16.68
C TRP A 470 4.68 -1.06 16.64
N VAL A 471 4.02 -1.07 15.48
CA VAL A 471 2.75 -1.80 15.30
C VAL A 471 2.93 -3.32 15.45
N ALA A 472 4.09 -3.88 15.09
CA ALA A 472 4.38 -5.29 15.34
C ALA A 472 4.60 -5.61 16.83
N ALA A 473 5.19 -4.69 17.59
CA ALA A 473 5.49 -4.86 19.01
C ALA A 473 4.33 -4.55 19.95
N SER A 474 3.37 -3.70 19.53
CA SER A 474 2.21 -3.34 20.34
C SER A 474 1.34 -4.57 20.64
N GLN A 475 1.36 -5.04 21.88
CA GLN A 475 0.69 -6.26 22.31
C GLN A 475 -0.83 -6.10 22.31
N LEU A 476 -1.53 -6.64 21.29
CA LEU A 476 -2.91 -7.14 21.37
C LEU A 476 -3.36 -7.83 20.06
N THR A 477 -3.51 -9.15 20.10
CA THR A 477 -4.01 -10.03 19.03
C THR A 477 -3.13 -10.17 17.76
N GLY A 478 -3.32 -11.27 17.02
CA GLY A 478 -2.61 -11.54 15.76
C GLY A 478 -2.90 -10.56 14.62
N HIS A 479 -3.90 -9.68 14.75
CA HIS A 479 -4.17 -8.63 13.76
C HIS A 479 -3.01 -7.64 13.62
N ASN A 480 -2.30 -7.34 14.71
CA ASN A 480 -1.20 -6.36 14.71
C ASN A 480 0.00 -6.83 13.86
N ALA A 481 0.32 -8.14 13.88
CA ALA A 481 1.35 -8.72 13.02
C ALA A 481 0.97 -8.63 11.53
N ALA A 482 -0.30 -8.89 11.19
CA ALA A 482 -0.82 -8.74 9.83
C ALA A 482 -0.86 -7.27 9.38
N LEU A 483 -1.22 -6.33 10.26
CA LEU A 483 -1.20 -4.90 9.98
C LEU A 483 0.23 -4.38 9.78
N ALA A 484 1.18 -4.83 10.60
CA ALA A 484 2.60 -4.52 10.42
C ALA A 484 3.16 -5.09 9.10
N ALA A 485 2.70 -6.27 8.66
CA ALA A 485 3.03 -6.79 7.34
C ALA A 485 2.45 -5.93 6.21
N ARG A 486 1.17 -5.51 6.31
CA ARG A 486 0.53 -4.56 5.37
C ARG A 486 1.25 -3.21 5.34
N LEU A 487 1.74 -2.71 6.48
CA LEU A 487 2.55 -1.47 6.55
C LEU A 487 3.89 -1.60 5.83
N ARG A 488 4.62 -2.70 6.02
CA ARG A 488 5.89 -2.97 5.30
C ARG A 488 5.67 -3.11 3.80
N ASP A 489 4.60 -3.80 3.40
CA ASP A 489 4.25 -4.01 2.00
C ASP A 489 3.71 -2.74 1.32
N LEU A 490 2.99 -1.89 2.05
CA LEU A 490 2.62 -0.55 1.60
C LEU A 490 3.89 0.30 1.39
N HIS A 491 4.77 0.38 2.39
CA HIS A 491 6.02 1.15 2.30
C HIS A 491 6.84 0.75 1.06
N ARG A 492 7.02 -0.55 0.80
CA ARG A 492 7.73 -1.04 -0.39
C ARG A 492 7.08 -0.55 -1.70
N ARG A 493 5.75 -0.45 -1.76
CA ARG A 493 5.01 0.01 -2.95
C ARG A 493 4.98 1.53 -3.12
N ILE A 494 5.20 2.31 -2.06
CA ILE A 494 5.08 3.78 -2.10
C ILE A 494 6.33 4.53 -1.65
N ALA A 495 7.49 3.88 -1.60
CA ALA A 495 8.75 4.43 -1.09
C ALA A 495 9.18 5.72 -1.81
N ASP A 496 9.10 5.75 -3.14
CA ASP A 496 9.44 6.91 -3.99
C ASP A 496 8.33 7.98 -4.03
N GLY A 497 7.22 7.77 -3.31
CA GLY A 497 6.06 8.65 -3.29
C GLY A 497 6.24 9.92 -2.44
N GLY A 498 5.49 10.97 -2.77
CA GLY A 498 5.48 12.21 -1.99
C GLY A 498 4.84 12.04 -0.60
N PRO A 499 5.21 12.85 0.42
CA PRO A 499 4.70 12.72 1.79
C PRO A 499 3.18 12.74 1.91
N ARG A 500 2.49 13.52 1.07
CA ARG A 500 1.01 13.57 0.99
C ARG A 500 0.41 12.22 0.57
N MET A 501 1.01 11.56 -0.42
CA MET A 501 0.59 10.23 -0.88
C MET A 501 0.76 9.20 0.24
N GLN A 502 1.92 9.25 0.91
CA GLN A 502 2.25 8.36 2.02
C GLN A 502 1.33 8.57 3.24
N GLN A 503 1.01 9.84 3.58
CA GLN A 503 0.03 10.18 4.62
C GLN A 503 -1.37 9.65 4.29
N VAL A 504 -1.87 9.87 3.07
CA VAL A 504 -3.22 9.43 2.67
C VAL A 504 -3.29 7.91 2.63
N ALA A 505 -2.28 7.23 2.10
CA ALA A 505 -2.18 5.77 2.10
C ALA A 505 -2.16 5.18 3.52
N LEU A 506 -1.40 5.78 4.45
CA LEU A 506 -1.40 5.42 5.86
C LEU A 506 -2.78 5.61 6.50
N ARG A 507 -3.46 6.72 6.21
CA ARG A 507 -4.81 7.00 6.73
C ARG A 507 -5.82 5.95 6.26
N PHE A 508 -5.82 5.59 4.97
CA PHE A 508 -6.65 4.50 4.44
C PHE A 508 -6.29 3.11 4.98
N LEU A 509 -5.03 2.88 5.37
CA LEU A 509 -4.59 1.58 5.91
C LEU A 509 -4.91 1.41 7.41
N LEU A 510 -4.92 2.51 8.18
CA LEU A 510 -5.04 2.49 9.64
C LEU A 510 -6.42 2.92 10.15
N ASP A 511 -7.16 3.76 9.44
CA ASP A 511 -8.49 4.23 9.83
C ASP A 511 -9.59 3.53 9.02
N GLU A 512 -10.14 2.44 9.55
CA GLU A 512 -11.22 1.68 8.89
C GLU A 512 -12.50 2.50 8.66
N THR A 513 -12.66 3.65 9.33
CA THR A 513 -13.78 4.57 9.07
C THR A 513 -13.54 5.49 7.87
N PHE A 514 -12.29 5.61 7.43
CA PHE A 514 -11.88 6.48 6.33
C PHE A 514 -11.94 5.73 4.99
N THR A 515 -13.15 5.44 4.52
CA THR A 515 -13.40 4.70 3.27
C THR A 515 -13.44 5.58 2.01
N ALA A 516 -13.49 6.91 2.16
CA ALA A 516 -13.76 7.85 1.07
C ALA A 516 -12.67 8.91 0.91
N LEU A 517 -12.22 9.14 -0.32
CA LEU A 517 -11.23 10.16 -0.66
C LEU A 517 -11.88 11.55 -0.63
N THR A 518 -11.41 12.42 0.28
CA THR A 518 -11.91 13.79 0.41
C THR A 518 -10.99 14.77 -0.32
N LEU A 519 -11.56 15.56 -1.23
CA LEU A 519 -10.85 16.53 -2.07
C LEU A 519 -11.59 17.87 -2.00
N GLY A 520 -11.07 18.77 -1.15
CA GLY A 520 -11.74 20.02 -0.82
C GLY A 520 -13.10 19.77 -0.18
N ARG A 521 -14.19 20.13 -0.89
CA ARG A 521 -15.58 19.89 -0.44
C ARG A 521 -16.18 18.57 -0.94
N HIS A 522 -15.47 17.84 -1.79
CA HIS A 522 -15.99 16.63 -2.46
C HIS A 522 -15.57 15.38 -1.70
N ARG A 523 -16.50 14.47 -1.48
CA ARG A 523 -16.26 13.14 -0.89
C ARG A 523 -16.49 12.09 -1.98
N ILE A 524 -15.43 11.37 -2.33
CA ILE A 524 -15.40 10.37 -3.40
C ILE A 524 -15.44 9.00 -2.74
N GLU A 525 -16.58 8.31 -2.83
CA GLU A 525 -16.77 6.98 -2.24
C GLU A 525 -16.46 5.86 -3.22
N GLN A 526 -16.64 6.09 -4.53
CA GLN A 526 -16.25 5.18 -5.61
C GLN A 526 -15.47 5.95 -6.68
N PRO A 527 -14.54 5.31 -7.43
CA PRO A 527 -13.77 5.98 -8.48
C PRO A 527 -14.65 6.64 -9.56
N ALA A 528 -15.82 6.05 -9.84
CA ALA A 528 -16.83 6.61 -10.75
C ALA A 528 -17.41 7.97 -10.29
N ASP A 529 -17.29 8.34 -9.02
CA ASP A 529 -17.74 9.64 -8.51
C ASP A 529 -16.82 10.79 -8.93
N LEU A 530 -15.59 10.51 -9.38
CA LEU A 530 -14.67 11.52 -9.91
C LEU A 530 -15.27 12.24 -11.13
N GLY A 531 -15.77 11.49 -12.11
CA GLY A 531 -16.46 12.06 -13.28
C GLY A 531 -17.76 12.77 -12.90
N ARG A 532 -18.51 12.25 -11.92
CA ARG A 532 -19.74 12.87 -11.43
C ARG A 532 -19.48 14.20 -10.70
N ALA A 533 -18.40 14.31 -9.94
CA ALA A 533 -17.97 15.54 -9.29
C ALA A 533 -17.48 16.57 -10.33
N LEU A 534 -16.60 16.14 -11.24
CA LEU A 534 -16.02 16.99 -12.29
C LEU A 534 -17.08 17.56 -13.25
N HIS A 535 -18.13 16.79 -13.56
CA HIS A 535 -19.26 17.25 -14.36
C HIS A 535 -20.17 18.25 -13.63
N LYS A 536 -20.32 18.14 -12.31
CA LYS A 536 -21.17 19.02 -11.49
C LYS A 536 -20.48 20.30 -11.04
N ASP A 537 -19.16 20.24 -10.83
CA ASP A 537 -18.38 21.33 -10.26
C ASP A 537 -17.04 21.47 -11.00
N PRO A 538 -16.93 22.35 -12.02
CA PRO A 538 -15.68 22.57 -12.73
C PRO A 538 -14.51 23.03 -11.83
N ALA A 539 -14.78 23.57 -10.63
CA ALA A 539 -13.73 23.91 -9.66
C ALA A 539 -13.10 22.69 -8.97
N PHE A 540 -13.63 21.47 -9.21
CA PHE A 540 -13.01 20.20 -8.80
C PHE A 540 -11.78 19.84 -9.65
N GLU A 541 -11.69 20.35 -10.89
CA GLU A 541 -10.60 20.04 -11.83
C GLU A 541 -9.18 20.21 -11.23
N PRO A 542 -8.78 21.38 -10.69
CA PRO A 542 -7.46 21.56 -10.10
C PRO A 542 -7.19 20.68 -8.88
N LEU A 543 -8.23 20.27 -8.14
CA LEU A 543 -8.09 19.36 -6.99
C LEU A 543 -7.87 17.92 -7.44
N LEU A 544 -8.46 17.53 -8.58
CA LEU A 544 -8.29 16.20 -9.15
C LEU A 544 -6.96 16.06 -9.88
N SER A 545 -6.54 17.07 -10.65
CA SER A 545 -5.24 17.05 -11.33
C SER A 545 -4.09 17.02 -10.32
N GLU A 546 -4.17 17.79 -9.24
CA GLU A 546 -3.24 17.71 -8.10
C GLU A 546 -3.26 16.31 -7.44
N CYS A 547 -4.43 15.75 -7.14
CA CYS A 547 -4.58 14.43 -6.53
C CYS A 547 -4.02 13.27 -7.39
N VAL A 548 -4.13 13.38 -8.71
CA VAL A 548 -3.50 12.44 -9.64
C VAL A 548 -1.98 12.67 -9.70
N ARG A 549 -1.55 13.92 -9.88
CA ARG A 549 -0.13 14.33 -9.99
C ARG A 549 0.70 13.88 -8.79
N ASP A 550 0.16 14.01 -7.58
CA ASP A 550 0.80 13.59 -6.33
C ASP A 550 0.71 12.07 -6.08
N GLY A 551 0.13 11.29 -7.00
CA GLY A 551 -0.09 9.84 -6.87
C GLY A 551 -1.14 9.42 -5.82
N VAL A 552 -1.74 10.38 -5.12
CA VAL A 552 -2.74 10.17 -4.05
C VAL A 552 -3.92 9.32 -4.54
N LEU A 553 -4.36 9.53 -5.79
CA LEU A 553 -5.44 8.72 -6.37
C LEU A 553 -5.06 7.24 -6.53
N ALA A 554 -3.87 6.95 -7.06
CA ALA A 554 -3.38 5.58 -7.24
C ALA A 554 -3.17 4.88 -5.88
N ALA A 555 -2.64 5.60 -4.89
CA ALA A 555 -2.47 5.10 -3.54
C ALA A 555 -3.81 4.79 -2.84
N TRP A 556 -4.84 5.62 -3.02
CA TRP A 556 -6.20 5.32 -2.54
C TRP A 556 -6.75 4.04 -3.18
N LEU A 557 -6.66 3.91 -4.51
CA LEU A 557 -7.13 2.73 -5.24
C LEU A 557 -6.49 1.44 -4.73
N ALA A 558 -5.17 1.48 -4.48
CA ALA A 558 -4.38 0.36 -3.99
C ALA A 558 -4.70 -0.04 -2.54
N VAL A 559 -4.89 0.92 -1.63
CA VAL A 559 -5.14 0.62 -0.21
C VAL A 559 -6.60 0.21 0.03
N ALA A 560 -7.56 0.81 -0.70
CA ALA A 560 -8.97 0.45 -0.66
C ALA A 560 -9.31 -0.84 -1.45
N GLN A 561 -8.34 -1.40 -2.19
CA GLN A 561 -8.45 -2.66 -2.94
C GLN A 561 -9.62 -2.70 -3.93
N PHE A 562 -9.81 -1.62 -4.70
CA PHE A 562 -10.82 -1.59 -5.76
C PHE A 562 -10.54 -2.66 -6.85
N PRO A 563 -11.56 -3.20 -7.52
CA PRO A 563 -11.36 -4.13 -8.62
C PRO A 563 -10.44 -3.54 -9.70
N ASN A 564 -9.46 -4.30 -10.15
CA ASN A 564 -8.44 -3.91 -11.15
C ASN A 564 -7.51 -2.74 -10.75
N TRP A 565 -7.40 -2.40 -9.45
CA TRP A 565 -6.59 -1.25 -8.98
C TRP A 565 -5.14 -1.23 -9.52
N GLU A 566 -4.52 -2.39 -9.77
CA GLU A 566 -3.16 -2.49 -10.33
C GLU A 566 -3.08 -1.92 -11.75
N ALA A 567 -4.05 -2.25 -12.60
CA ALA A 567 -4.13 -1.74 -13.97
C ALA A 567 -4.54 -0.27 -14.00
N ASP A 568 -5.35 0.17 -13.03
CA ASP A 568 -5.76 1.57 -12.90
C ASP A 568 -4.65 2.46 -12.34
N ALA A 569 -3.85 1.97 -11.39
CA ALA A 569 -2.64 2.64 -10.92
C ALA A 569 -1.61 2.77 -12.05
N ALA A 570 -1.32 1.67 -12.77
CA ALA A 570 -0.42 1.70 -13.93
C ALA A 570 -0.93 2.64 -15.05
N PHE A 571 -2.24 2.74 -15.27
CA PHE A 571 -2.81 3.74 -16.17
C PHE A 571 -2.56 5.18 -15.69
N LEU A 572 -2.76 5.46 -14.40
CA LEU A 572 -2.52 6.79 -13.83
C LEU A 572 -1.02 7.16 -13.86
N GLU A 573 -0.13 6.23 -13.56
CA GLU A 573 1.33 6.40 -13.70
C GLU A 573 1.72 6.70 -15.15
N ALA A 574 1.21 5.94 -16.12
CA ALA A 574 1.42 6.19 -17.54
C ALA A 574 0.85 7.54 -18.00
N LEU A 575 -0.28 7.97 -17.43
CA LEU A 575 -0.88 9.28 -17.70
C LEU A 575 -0.03 10.43 -17.12
N ILE A 576 0.54 10.27 -15.91
CA ILE A 576 1.47 11.23 -15.29
C ILE A 576 2.78 11.30 -16.09
N ALA A 577 3.32 10.16 -16.53
CA ALA A 577 4.57 10.06 -17.29
C ALA A 577 4.51 10.76 -18.66
N GLN A 578 3.31 10.92 -19.25
CA GLN A 578 3.09 11.73 -20.45
C GLN A 578 3.15 13.25 -20.21
N ALA A 579 3.28 13.68 -18.95
CA ALA A 579 3.30 15.08 -18.50
C ALA A 579 2.22 16.00 -19.12
N PRO A 580 0.95 15.56 -19.20
CA PRO A 580 -0.11 16.35 -19.82
C PRO A 580 -0.46 17.61 -19.00
N PRO A 581 -1.10 18.63 -19.61
CA PRO A 581 -1.67 19.76 -18.89
C PRO A 581 -2.63 19.29 -17.78
N ASP A 582 -2.71 20.02 -16.65
CA ASP A 582 -3.52 19.63 -15.49
C ASP A 582 -4.96 19.24 -15.84
N LYS A 583 -5.61 20.02 -16.71
CA LYS A 583 -6.97 19.72 -17.16
C LYS A 583 -7.06 18.37 -17.90
N GLN A 584 -6.05 17.99 -18.69
CA GLN A 584 -6.01 16.66 -19.33
C GLN A 584 -5.73 15.55 -18.33
N LEU A 585 -4.91 15.81 -17.30
CA LEU A 585 -4.64 14.86 -16.22
C LEU A 585 -5.90 14.55 -15.41
N ALA A 586 -6.66 15.57 -15.02
CA ALA A 586 -7.93 15.43 -14.31
C ALA A 586 -9.00 14.72 -15.15
N TYR A 587 -9.20 15.13 -16.41
CA TYR A 587 -10.21 14.50 -17.27
C TYR A 587 -9.80 13.09 -17.71
N GLY A 588 -8.51 12.82 -17.95
CA GLY A 588 -7.99 11.46 -18.23
C GLY A 588 -8.26 10.49 -17.09
N ALA A 589 -7.99 10.88 -15.84
CA ALA A 589 -8.37 10.09 -14.69
C ALA A 589 -9.90 9.93 -14.56
N ALA A 590 -10.67 11.01 -14.72
CA ALA A 590 -12.12 10.96 -14.59
C ALA A 590 -12.80 10.09 -15.67
N TRP A 591 -12.31 10.11 -16.91
CA TRP A 591 -12.77 9.25 -18.00
C TRP A 591 -12.46 7.77 -17.78
N ARG A 592 -11.33 7.44 -17.15
CA ARG A 592 -10.95 6.06 -16.84
C ARG A 592 -11.98 5.37 -15.95
N PHE A 593 -12.49 6.09 -14.95
CA PHE A 593 -13.46 5.55 -13.98
C PHE A 593 -14.92 5.89 -14.30
N TYR A 594 -15.16 6.84 -15.20
CA TYR A 594 -16.50 7.20 -15.69
C TYR A 594 -16.47 7.49 -17.20
N PRO A 595 -16.44 6.44 -18.07
CA PRO A 595 -16.30 6.62 -19.52
C PRO A 595 -17.43 7.42 -20.20
N GLU A 596 -18.58 7.55 -19.51
CA GLU A 596 -19.71 8.38 -19.94
C GLU A 596 -19.61 9.85 -19.52
N LEU A 597 -18.46 10.30 -19.01
CA LEU A 597 -18.18 11.72 -18.79
C LEU A 597 -18.12 12.45 -20.15
N PRO A 598 -19.02 13.42 -20.43
CA PRO A 598 -19.04 14.08 -21.73
C PRO A 598 -17.78 14.88 -22.05
N PHE A 599 -17.44 14.96 -23.33
CA PHE A 599 -16.27 15.69 -23.83
C PHE A 599 -16.38 17.21 -23.51
N PRO A 600 -15.48 17.79 -22.68
CA PRO A 600 -15.78 18.99 -21.88
C PRO A 600 -15.80 20.32 -22.62
N PHE A 601 -15.49 20.33 -23.92
CA PHE A 601 -15.49 21.53 -24.75
C PHE A 601 -16.80 21.74 -25.51
N ILE A 602 -17.67 20.73 -25.50
CA ILE A 602 -18.90 20.70 -26.29
C ILE A 602 -20.09 20.91 -25.34
N LYS A 603 -20.97 21.87 -25.68
CA LYS A 603 -22.15 22.22 -24.85
C LYS A 603 -23.23 21.13 -24.82
N GLN A 604 -23.26 20.26 -25.82
CA GLN A 604 -24.12 19.07 -25.85
C GLN A 604 -23.32 17.86 -25.36
N PRO A 605 -23.92 16.96 -24.55
CA PRO A 605 -23.19 15.83 -23.99
C PRO A 605 -22.85 14.82 -25.08
N ILE A 606 -21.55 14.62 -25.31
CA ILE A 606 -20.98 13.62 -26.23
C ILE A 606 -20.07 12.71 -25.42
N SER A 607 -20.42 11.42 -25.32
CA SER A 607 -19.60 10.35 -24.73
C SER A 607 -19.25 9.23 -25.72
N GLU A 608 -19.69 9.32 -26.98
CA GLU A 608 -19.51 8.27 -28.00
C GLU A 608 -18.63 8.73 -29.18
N PRO A 609 -17.67 7.90 -29.66
CA PRO A 609 -16.79 8.20 -30.80
C PRO A 609 -17.54 8.75 -32.02
N LYS A 610 -18.61 8.06 -32.41
CA LYS A 610 -19.45 8.43 -33.55
C LYS A 610 -20.15 9.79 -33.38
N ALA A 611 -20.56 10.11 -32.16
CA ALA A 611 -21.16 11.41 -31.86
C ALA A 611 -20.13 12.55 -31.87
N LEU A 612 -18.88 12.29 -31.45
CA LEU A 612 -17.78 13.27 -31.61
C LEU A 612 -17.45 13.48 -33.09
N ALA A 613 -17.35 12.41 -33.87
CA ALA A 613 -17.04 12.48 -35.30
C ALA A 613 -18.09 13.30 -36.08
N ALA A 614 -19.37 12.99 -35.87
CA ALA A 614 -20.48 13.73 -36.49
C ALA A 614 -20.58 15.20 -36.03
N TRP A 615 -20.04 15.55 -34.86
CA TRP A 615 -19.96 16.94 -34.40
C TRP A 615 -18.78 17.69 -35.04
N ILE A 616 -17.60 17.07 -35.15
CA ILE A 616 -16.43 17.68 -35.79
C ILE A 616 -16.67 17.91 -37.30
N ASP A 617 -17.42 17.02 -37.95
CA ASP A 617 -17.76 17.12 -39.37
C ASP A 617 -18.88 18.14 -39.68
N GLN A 618 -19.51 18.74 -38.66
CA GLN A 618 -20.73 19.53 -38.81
C GLN A 618 -20.54 20.80 -39.67
N ASP A 619 -19.43 21.51 -39.48
CA ASP A 619 -19.06 22.71 -40.23
C ASP A 619 -17.56 23.03 -40.15
N ALA A 620 -17.10 24.04 -40.89
CA ALA A 620 -15.68 24.43 -40.91
C ALA A 620 -15.14 24.95 -39.55
N GLN A 621 -16.00 25.42 -38.63
CA GLN A 621 -15.57 25.89 -37.32
C GLN A 621 -15.36 24.71 -36.37
N THR A 622 -16.31 23.78 -36.33
CA THR A 622 -16.25 22.53 -35.57
C THR A 622 -15.13 21.61 -36.06
N THR A 623 -14.88 21.56 -37.37
CA THR A 623 -13.71 20.86 -37.95
C THR A 623 -12.39 21.46 -37.45
N GLU A 624 -12.26 22.79 -37.41
CA GLU A 624 -11.02 23.43 -36.94
C GLU A 624 -10.84 23.31 -35.42
N GLN A 625 -11.94 23.30 -34.65
CA GLN A 625 -11.91 22.98 -33.22
C GLN A 625 -11.49 21.53 -32.96
N GLY A 626 -12.00 20.58 -33.74
CA GLY A 626 -11.56 19.18 -33.73
C GLY A 626 -10.08 19.02 -34.10
N ARG A 627 -9.56 19.81 -35.06
CA ARG A 627 -8.12 19.86 -35.37
C ARG A 627 -7.30 20.36 -34.18
N GLY A 628 -7.75 21.42 -33.51
CA GLY A 628 -7.11 21.94 -32.30
C GLY A 628 -7.03 20.88 -31.21
N TRP A 629 -8.15 20.22 -30.89
CA TRP A 629 -8.18 19.14 -29.90
C TRP A 629 -7.38 17.89 -30.28
N LEU A 630 -7.17 17.65 -31.58
CA LEU A 630 -6.27 16.59 -32.06
C LEU A 630 -4.81 16.97 -31.82
N GLN A 631 -4.41 18.20 -32.16
CA GLN A 631 -3.05 18.72 -31.98
C GLN A 631 -2.69 18.91 -30.49
N GLU A 632 -3.65 19.33 -29.66
CA GLU A 632 -3.50 19.42 -28.21
C GLU A 632 -3.53 18.05 -27.51
N GLY A 633 -3.85 16.95 -28.22
CA GLY A 633 -3.89 15.60 -27.67
C GLY A 633 -5.18 15.21 -26.93
N TRP A 634 -6.16 16.11 -26.81
CA TRP A 634 -7.43 15.85 -26.11
C TRP A 634 -8.21 14.65 -26.62
N ILE A 635 -8.29 14.49 -27.95
CA ILE A 635 -9.03 13.35 -28.54
C ILE A 635 -8.31 12.03 -28.21
N ARG A 636 -6.97 12.01 -28.24
CA ARG A 636 -6.15 10.85 -27.84
C ARG A 636 -6.33 10.53 -26.36
N ALA A 637 -6.23 11.53 -25.47
CA ALA A 637 -6.40 11.35 -24.03
C ALA A 637 -7.78 10.78 -23.67
N TRP A 638 -8.84 11.23 -24.35
CA TRP A 638 -10.20 10.71 -24.17
C TRP A 638 -10.34 9.26 -24.63
N LEU A 639 -9.87 8.92 -25.84
CA LEU A 639 -9.94 7.55 -26.37
C LEU A 639 -9.12 6.58 -25.53
N ALA A 640 -7.93 6.99 -25.07
CA ALA A 640 -7.06 6.21 -24.21
C ALA A 640 -7.66 5.94 -22.82
N ALA A 641 -8.26 6.96 -22.20
CA ALA A 641 -8.89 6.81 -20.89
C ALA A 641 -10.16 5.97 -20.93
N THR A 642 -11.00 6.18 -21.95
CA THR A 642 -12.30 5.47 -22.09
C THR A 642 -12.19 4.08 -22.71
N GLY A 643 -11.08 3.76 -23.39
CA GLY A 643 -10.89 2.49 -24.10
C GLY A 643 -11.78 2.31 -25.34
N LYS A 644 -12.42 3.38 -25.84
CA LYS A 644 -13.41 3.32 -26.94
C LYS A 644 -12.78 3.22 -28.35
N MET A 645 -11.46 3.10 -28.47
CA MET A 645 -10.73 2.85 -29.72
C MET A 645 -9.41 2.12 -29.43
N ASP A 646 -8.89 1.34 -30.38
CA ASP A 646 -7.54 0.78 -30.31
C ASP A 646 -6.48 1.88 -30.41
N LEU A 647 -5.57 1.91 -29.43
CA LEU A 647 -4.49 2.89 -29.36
C LEU A 647 -3.35 2.59 -30.33
N ALA A 648 -3.11 1.34 -30.73
CA ALA A 648 -2.07 1.03 -31.71
C ALA A 648 -2.42 1.65 -33.08
N ALA A 649 -3.66 1.46 -33.54
CA ALA A 649 -4.18 2.10 -34.74
C ALA A 649 -4.24 3.64 -34.63
N LEU A 650 -4.56 4.19 -33.45
CA LEU A 650 -4.58 5.64 -33.24
C LEU A 650 -3.17 6.25 -33.31
N ASP A 651 -2.20 5.65 -32.64
CA ASP A 651 -0.84 6.18 -32.57
C ASP A 651 -0.11 6.01 -33.93
N GLU A 652 -0.40 4.97 -34.71
CA GLU A 652 0.06 4.87 -36.12
C GLU A 652 -0.41 6.07 -36.98
N ILE A 653 -1.64 6.56 -36.77
CA ILE A 653 -2.15 7.76 -37.46
C ILE A 653 -1.48 9.02 -36.93
N LEU A 654 -1.28 9.13 -35.61
CA LEU A 654 -0.78 10.34 -34.95
C LEU A 654 0.72 10.56 -35.12
N ASP A 655 1.53 9.50 -35.12
CA ASP A 655 3.00 9.61 -35.21
C ASP A 655 3.50 9.69 -36.67
N ASN A 656 2.65 9.36 -37.66
CA ASN A 656 3.04 9.38 -39.07
C ASN A 656 3.53 10.79 -39.50
N PRO A 657 4.79 10.97 -39.94
CA PRO A 657 5.34 12.29 -40.27
C PRO A 657 4.92 12.80 -41.66
N ASP A 658 4.44 11.94 -42.55
CA ASP A 658 4.01 12.29 -43.91
C ASP A 658 2.57 12.82 -43.95
N PHE A 659 1.82 12.76 -42.84
CA PHE A 659 0.44 13.22 -42.75
C PHE A 659 0.33 14.58 -42.03
N SER A 660 -0.26 15.58 -42.68
CA SER A 660 -0.64 16.82 -41.98
C SER A 660 -1.78 16.60 -40.98
N ALA A 661 -1.99 17.57 -40.09
CA ALA A 661 -3.12 17.57 -39.15
C ALA A 661 -4.51 17.60 -39.82
N ALA A 662 -4.61 17.80 -41.14
CA ALA A 662 -5.87 17.62 -41.88
C ALA A 662 -6.06 16.17 -42.33
N VAL A 663 -4.99 15.51 -42.78
CA VAL A 663 -4.97 14.07 -43.10
C VAL A 663 -5.24 13.23 -41.85
N LYS A 664 -4.55 13.52 -40.74
CA LYS A 664 -4.72 12.82 -39.46
C LYS A 664 -6.15 12.92 -38.93
N LEU A 665 -6.77 14.10 -39.04
CA LEU A 665 -8.16 14.30 -38.62
C LEU A 665 -9.15 13.54 -39.53
N GLU A 666 -8.96 13.58 -40.86
CA GLU A 666 -9.83 12.85 -41.80
C GLU A 666 -9.79 11.33 -41.58
N ILE A 667 -8.59 10.76 -41.40
CA ILE A 667 -8.43 9.32 -41.12
C ILE A 667 -9.09 8.97 -39.78
N LEU A 668 -8.86 9.80 -38.75
CA LEU A 668 -9.47 9.58 -37.44
C LEU A 668 -11.00 9.67 -37.49
N LEU A 669 -11.59 10.62 -38.21
CA LEU A 669 -13.05 10.71 -38.36
C LEU A 669 -13.63 9.43 -38.97
N GLY A 670 -12.99 8.88 -40.02
CA GLY A 670 -13.40 7.61 -40.61
C GLY A 670 -13.21 6.38 -39.71
N ALA A 671 -12.33 6.45 -38.71
CA ALA A 671 -12.17 5.41 -37.68
C ALA A 671 -13.19 5.55 -36.53
N LEU A 672 -13.57 6.78 -36.17
CA LEU A 672 -14.55 7.07 -35.12
C LEU A 672 -16.01 6.89 -35.58
N ASP A 673 -16.29 7.12 -36.87
CA ASP A 673 -17.55 6.73 -37.52
C ASP A 673 -17.32 6.18 -38.95
N PRO A 674 -17.28 4.84 -39.12
CA PRO A 674 -17.17 4.19 -40.42
C PRO A 674 -18.34 4.42 -41.39
N ASP A 675 -19.49 4.93 -40.92
CA ASP A 675 -20.63 5.28 -41.80
C ASP A 675 -20.51 6.70 -42.39
N LEU A 676 -19.49 7.50 -42.01
CA LEU A 676 -19.31 8.84 -42.55
C LEU A 676 -19.10 8.79 -44.08
N PRO A 677 -19.84 9.60 -44.88
CA PRO A 677 -19.65 9.62 -46.32
C PRO A 677 -18.21 10.00 -46.67
N PRO A 678 -17.50 9.24 -47.52
CA PRO A 678 -16.15 9.63 -47.92
C PRO A 678 -16.17 10.93 -48.73
N PRO A 679 -15.06 11.70 -48.75
CA PRO A 679 -14.84 12.76 -49.71
C PRO A 679 -15.09 12.31 -51.16
N GLN A 680 -15.33 13.24 -52.08
CA GLN A 680 -15.58 12.92 -53.49
C GLN A 680 -14.71 13.77 -54.40
N LEU A 681 -13.72 13.13 -55.02
CA LEU A 681 -12.79 13.77 -55.94
C LEU A 681 -13.48 14.14 -57.26
N ARG A 682 -13.45 15.43 -57.60
CA ARG A 682 -13.82 15.93 -58.93
C ARG A 682 -12.67 16.71 -59.56
N CYS A 683 -12.18 16.22 -60.70
CA CYS A 683 -11.19 16.91 -61.53
C CYS A 683 -11.87 17.87 -62.52
N SER A 684 -11.21 19.00 -62.86
CA SER A 684 -11.73 19.96 -63.84
C SER A 684 -11.65 19.52 -65.31
N VAL A 685 -10.91 18.45 -65.61
CA VAL A 685 -10.75 17.88 -66.96
C VAL A 685 -10.82 16.35 -66.94
N GLN A 686 -11.27 15.75 -68.04
CA GLN A 686 -11.31 14.30 -68.25
C GLN A 686 -10.16 13.78 -69.14
N GLU A 687 -9.51 14.65 -69.92
CA GLU A 687 -8.32 14.33 -70.73
C GLU A 687 -7.42 15.58 -70.84
N LEU A 688 -6.09 15.38 -70.84
CA LEU A 688 -5.08 16.43 -71.00
C LEU A 688 -4.51 16.46 -72.41
N LYS A 689 -5.14 17.24 -73.29
CA LYS A 689 -4.70 17.46 -74.68
C LYS A 689 -3.62 18.53 -74.78
N PHE A 690 -2.36 18.13 -74.65
CA PHE A 690 -1.24 19.04 -74.94
C PHE A 690 -1.15 19.36 -76.43
N GLY A 691 -1.66 18.49 -77.31
CA GLY A 691 -1.66 18.69 -78.75
C GLY A 691 -0.25 18.73 -79.31
N ARG A 692 0.06 19.69 -80.19
CA ARG A 692 1.42 19.85 -80.73
C ARG A 692 2.38 20.42 -79.68
N VAL A 693 3.51 19.73 -79.50
CA VAL A 693 4.65 20.16 -78.66
C VAL A 693 5.91 20.06 -79.53
N HIS A 694 6.77 21.07 -79.46
CA HIS A 694 8.05 21.04 -80.18
C HIS A 694 9.12 20.31 -79.37
N GLY A 695 10.11 19.71 -80.04
CA GLY A 695 11.32 19.24 -79.38
C GLY A 695 11.94 20.35 -78.52
N GLU A 696 12.46 19.98 -77.35
CA GLU A 696 13.02 20.87 -76.33
C GLU A 696 12.03 21.84 -75.64
N GLN A 697 10.77 21.95 -76.10
CA GLN A 697 9.79 22.84 -75.49
C GLN A 697 9.07 22.19 -74.30
N ARG A 698 9.27 22.74 -73.09
CA ARG A 698 8.39 22.48 -71.93
C ARG A 698 7.00 23.09 -72.17
N LYS A 699 5.96 22.26 -72.17
CA LYS A 699 4.56 22.71 -72.16
C LYS A 699 3.86 22.24 -70.88
N ILE A 700 3.08 23.12 -70.25
CA ILE A 700 2.39 22.85 -68.98
C ILE A 700 0.88 23.01 -69.18
N LEU A 701 0.10 22.09 -68.60
CA LEU A 701 -1.34 22.19 -68.38
C LEU A 701 -1.62 21.99 -66.87
N ARG A 702 -2.82 22.33 -66.40
CA ARG A 702 -3.23 22.15 -65.00
C ARG A 702 -4.49 21.30 -64.90
N VAL A 703 -4.55 20.48 -63.84
CA VAL A 703 -5.77 19.80 -63.38
C VAL A 703 -6.14 20.42 -62.05
N THR A 704 -7.34 20.99 -61.95
CA THR A 704 -7.91 21.46 -60.69
C THR A 704 -8.60 20.29 -60.01
N LEU A 705 -8.28 20.03 -58.75
CA LEU A 705 -8.91 19.02 -57.90
C LEU A 705 -9.85 19.71 -56.92
N ARG A 706 -11.06 19.20 -56.76
CA ARG A 706 -12.04 19.65 -55.76
C ARG A 706 -12.68 18.48 -55.03
N ASN A 707 -13.09 18.72 -53.79
CA ASN A 707 -14.05 17.89 -53.09
C ASN A 707 -15.46 18.34 -53.46
N VAL A 708 -16.38 17.41 -53.68
CA VAL A 708 -17.82 17.70 -53.88
C VAL A 708 -18.71 17.07 -52.80
N ALA A 709 -18.08 16.55 -51.73
CA ALA A 709 -18.73 16.02 -50.53
C ALA A 709 -18.03 16.57 -49.27
N ARG A 710 -18.26 15.91 -48.12
CA ARG A 710 -17.70 16.25 -46.80
C ARG A 710 -16.20 15.91 -46.69
N GLY A 711 -15.56 16.32 -45.60
CA GLY A 711 -14.20 15.90 -45.25
C GLY A 711 -13.07 16.47 -46.13
N TYR A 712 -11.87 15.90 -45.99
CA TYR A 712 -10.63 16.37 -46.60
C TYR A 712 -10.07 15.38 -47.63
N LEU A 713 -9.74 15.84 -48.83
CA LEU A 713 -9.09 15.00 -49.84
C LEU A 713 -7.61 14.79 -49.52
N PHE A 714 -7.12 13.55 -49.58
CA PHE A 714 -5.69 13.28 -49.54
C PHE A 714 -5.31 11.99 -50.29
N GLY A 715 -4.04 11.86 -50.66
CA GLY A 715 -3.49 10.63 -51.24
C GLY A 715 -2.38 10.87 -52.26
N SER A 716 -2.30 9.98 -53.27
CA SER A 716 -1.15 9.88 -54.19
C SER A 716 -1.48 10.24 -55.64
N VAL A 717 -0.47 10.75 -56.34
CA VAL A 717 -0.48 11.11 -57.76
C VAL A 717 0.54 10.23 -58.49
N LEU A 718 0.03 9.26 -59.24
CA LEU A 718 0.83 8.29 -59.98
C LEU A 718 0.85 8.63 -61.47
N LEU A 719 2.02 8.55 -62.10
CA LEU A 719 2.22 8.87 -63.51
C LEU A 719 2.71 7.63 -64.28
N ASP A 720 1.86 7.12 -65.15
CA ASP A 720 2.13 6.05 -66.11
C ASP A 720 2.55 6.70 -67.44
N ASP A 721 3.84 7.05 -67.56
CA ASP A 721 4.46 7.54 -68.80
C ASP A 721 5.61 6.61 -69.24
N PRO A 722 5.43 5.79 -70.29
CA PRO A 722 6.48 4.89 -70.76
C PRO A 722 7.67 5.64 -71.39
N ASN A 723 7.50 6.93 -71.72
CA ASN A 723 8.53 7.75 -72.39
C ASN A 723 9.40 8.56 -71.42
N ARG A 724 8.97 8.71 -70.16
CA ARG A 724 9.64 9.50 -69.10
C ARG A 724 9.91 10.97 -69.47
N VAL A 725 8.99 11.57 -70.24
CA VAL A 725 9.02 13.00 -70.65
C VAL A 725 7.92 13.84 -69.98
N VAL A 726 6.97 13.19 -69.31
CA VAL A 726 5.92 13.84 -68.51
C VAL A 726 6.40 13.99 -67.06
N SER A 727 6.03 15.09 -66.40
CA SER A 727 6.28 15.34 -64.98
C SER A 727 5.10 16.07 -64.32
N VAL A 728 5.02 15.97 -62.99
CA VAL A 728 4.00 16.64 -62.16
C VAL A 728 4.67 17.43 -61.03
N ASN A 729 4.05 18.52 -60.58
CA ASN A 729 4.56 19.35 -59.49
C ASN A 729 4.50 18.68 -58.11
N HIS A 730 3.49 17.83 -57.85
CA HIS A 730 3.35 17.10 -56.59
C HIS A 730 3.07 15.61 -56.85
N LYS A 731 3.62 14.74 -55.99
CA LYS A 731 3.38 13.28 -55.99
C LYS A 731 2.33 12.84 -54.97
N THR A 732 2.03 13.71 -54.02
CA THR A 732 0.92 13.62 -53.06
C THR A 732 -0.05 14.77 -53.29
N VAL A 733 -1.27 14.62 -52.80
CA VAL A 733 -2.30 15.65 -52.73
C VAL A 733 -2.80 15.72 -51.31
N GLU A 734 -3.00 16.94 -50.82
CA GLU A 734 -3.74 17.26 -49.61
C GLU A 734 -4.65 18.46 -49.91
N GLY A 735 -5.94 18.35 -49.60
CA GLY A 735 -6.95 19.35 -49.87
C GLY A 735 -7.32 19.52 -51.35
N GLU A 736 -7.93 20.68 -51.66
CA GLU A 736 -8.18 21.13 -53.03
C GLU A 736 -6.96 21.87 -53.59
N GLY A 737 -6.78 21.86 -54.92
CA GLY A 737 -5.66 22.59 -55.52
C GLY A 737 -5.48 22.37 -57.03
N GLU A 738 -4.34 22.82 -57.55
CA GLU A 738 -3.97 22.64 -58.96
C GLU A 738 -2.68 21.81 -59.14
N ILE A 739 -2.83 20.67 -59.80
CA ILE A 739 -1.71 19.83 -60.22
C ILE A 739 -1.26 20.25 -61.62
N ALA A 740 -0.06 20.80 -61.69
CA ALA A 740 0.59 21.22 -62.91
C ALA A 740 1.32 20.04 -63.55
N VAL A 741 0.87 19.66 -64.75
CA VAL A 741 1.40 18.56 -65.54
C VAL A 741 2.22 19.15 -66.68
N ALA A 742 3.49 18.76 -66.78
CA ALA A 742 4.44 19.27 -67.77
C ALA A 742 4.90 18.16 -68.72
N VAL A 743 5.02 18.45 -70.01
CA VAL A 743 5.61 17.57 -71.03
C VAL A 743 6.85 18.24 -71.62
N GLU A 744 7.96 17.51 -71.63
CA GLU A 744 9.25 17.91 -72.19
C GLU A 744 9.78 16.80 -73.13
N PRO A 745 9.38 16.77 -74.42
CA PRO A 745 9.66 15.66 -75.32
C PRO A 745 11.13 15.68 -75.81
N ARG A 746 12.06 15.40 -74.90
CA ARG A 746 13.49 15.25 -75.18
C ARG A 746 13.74 13.87 -75.81
N HIS A 747 14.55 13.81 -76.85
CA HIS A 747 14.97 12.58 -77.54
C HIS A 747 13.87 11.68 -78.16
N LEU A 748 12.60 12.12 -78.17
CA LEU A 748 11.51 11.37 -78.80
C LEU A 748 11.46 11.52 -80.33
N PRO A 749 11.14 10.46 -81.09
CA PRO A 749 10.86 10.52 -82.53
C PRO A 749 9.82 11.59 -82.90
N MET A 750 10.12 12.36 -83.95
CA MET A 750 9.33 13.50 -84.42
C MET A 750 8.12 13.06 -85.26
N ASP A 751 7.12 13.94 -85.33
CA ASP A 751 5.82 13.79 -86.01
C ASP A 751 4.93 12.62 -85.54
N ALA A 752 5.37 11.83 -84.54
CA ALA A 752 4.60 10.79 -83.87
C ALA A 752 3.70 11.32 -82.73
N GLU A 753 2.65 10.56 -82.42
CA GLU A 753 1.72 10.80 -81.29
C GLU A 753 2.05 9.85 -80.12
N TYR A 754 1.93 10.39 -78.91
CA TYR A 754 2.31 9.73 -77.67
C TYR A 754 1.21 9.92 -76.62
N SER A 755 1.14 8.95 -75.70
CA SER A 755 0.20 8.98 -74.59
C SER A 755 0.86 8.60 -73.26
N ALA A 756 0.34 9.17 -72.19
CA ALA A 756 0.63 8.81 -70.81
C ALA A 756 -0.69 8.81 -70.01
N LYS A 757 -0.70 8.35 -68.77
CA LYS A 757 -1.87 8.44 -67.88
C LYS A 757 -1.48 9.01 -66.53
N LEU A 758 -2.27 9.99 -66.06
CA LEU A 758 -2.18 10.53 -64.72
C LEU A 758 -3.27 9.89 -63.85
N ARG A 759 -2.89 9.16 -62.81
CA ARG A 759 -3.82 8.52 -61.87
C ARG A 759 -3.76 9.26 -60.53
N PHE A 760 -4.86 9.90 -60.17
CA PHE A 760 -5.14 10.30 -58.80
C PHE A 760 -5.68 9.08 -58.05
N ASN A 761 -5.05 8.75 -56.94
CA ASN A 761 -5.44 7.68 -56.03
C ASN A 761 -5.58 8.29 -54.64
N LEU A 762 -6.75 8.91 -54.41
CA LEU A 762 -7.08 9.65 -53.20
C LEU A 762 -8.15 8.90 -52.38
N ASN A 763 -8.29 9.23 -51.10
CA ASN A 763 -9.37 8.73 -50.25
C ASN A 763 -10.77 8.97 -50.86
N GLY A 764 -10.97 10.12 -51.52
CA GLY A 764 -12.20 10.44 -52.23
C GLY A 764 -12.37 9.84 -53.63
N GLY A 765 -11.61 8.80 -53.96
CA GLY A 765 -11.77 8.00 -55.18
C GLY A 765 -10.59 8.05 -56.16
N VAL A 766 -10.62 7.11 -57.12
CA VAL A 766 -9.57 6.95 -58.14
C VAL A 766 -10.01 7.58 -59.46
N VAL A 767 -9.24 8.54 -59.97
CA VAL A 767 -9.49 9.19 -61.26
C VAL A 767 -8.26 9.03 -62.17
N VAL A 768 -8.45 8.48 -63.36
CA VAL A 768 -7.40 8.33 -64.38
C VAL A 768 -7.65 9.29 -65.53
N ILE A 769 -6.77 10.28 -65.69
CA ILE A 769 -6.80 11.26 -66.77
C ILE A 769 -5.77 10.85 -67.85
N PRO A 770 -6.21 10.42 -69.05
CA PRO A 770 -5.31 10.25 -70.18
C PRO A 770 -4.65 11.59 -70.58
N ILE A 771 -3.38 11.51 -70.97
CA ILE A 771 -2.55 12.59 -71.50
C ILE A 771 -2.23 12.28 -72.95
N SER A 772 -2.44 13.24 -73.86
CA SER A 772 -2.17 13.07 -75.30
C SER A 772 -1.37 14.24 -75.87
N TYR A 773 -0.27 13.91 -76.58
CA TYR A 773 0.63 14.89 -77.20
C TYR A 773 1.24 14.38 -78.51
N ARG A 774 1.55 15.32 -79.42
CA ARG A 774 2.23 15.06 -80.69
C ARG A 774 3.52 15.86 -80.75
N VAL A 775 4.65 15.17 -80.87
CA VAL A 775 5.95 15.81 -81.02
C VAL A 775 6.09 16.27 -82.48
N VAL A 776 6.40 17.54 -82.73
CA VAL A 776 6.48 18.09 -84.10
C VAL A 776 7.80 18.85 -84.36
N PRO A 777 8.41 18.71 -85.56
CA PRO A 777 9.69 19.35 -85.86
C PRO A 777 9.65 20.89 -85.68
N PRO A 778 10.68 21.51 -85.07
CA PRO A 778 10.71 22.97 -84.87
C PRO A 778 10.58 23.77 -86.18
N TRP A 779 11.24 23.29 -87.24
CA TRP A 779 11.27 23.95 -88.55
C TRP A 779 9.91 23.98 -89.28
N ARG A 780 8.94 23.13 -88.91
CA ARG A 780 7.66 23.01 -89.63
C ARG A 780 6.82 24.30 -89.54
N ASN A 781 6.93 25.02 -88.42
CA ASN A 781 6.32 26.35 -88.25
C ASN A 781 7.21 27.48 -88.82
N MET A 782 8.54 27.31 -88.87
CA MET A 782 9.42 28.25 -89.57
C MET A 782 9.12 28.26 -91.07
N LEU A 783 8.89 27.10 -91.70
CA LEU A 783 8.58 26.99 -93.13
C LEU A 783 7.30 27.76 -93.51
N ILE A 784 6.26 27.66 -92.68
CA ILE A 784 4.99 28.38 -92.89
C ILE A 784 5.17 29.90 -92.68
N ARG A 785 6.02 30.31 -91.72
CA ARG A 785 6.37 31.73 -91.51
C ARG A 785 7.27 32.28 -92.62
N SER A 786 8.22 31.52 -93.14
CA SER A 786 9.11 31.95 -94.23
C SER A 786 8.43 31.93 -95.60
N LEU A 787 7.43 31.07 -95.83
CA LEU A 787 6.56 31.17 -97.00
C LEU A 787 5.72 32.47 -96.96
N LYS A 788 5.13 32.82 -95.80
CA LYS A 788 4.41 34.10 -95.65
C LYS A 788 5.34 35.31 -95.73
N GLY A 789 6.51 35.26 -95.11
CA GLY A 789 7.52 36.32 -95.17
C GLY A 789 8.11 36.50 -96.57
N GLY A 790 8.40 35.40 -97.27
CA GLY A 790 8.91 35.41 -98.64
C GLY A 790 7.92 36.00 -99.65
N PHE A 791 6.61 35.79 -99.44
CA PHE A 791 5.58 36.45 -100.25
C PHE A 791 5.56 37.98 -100.04
N VAL A 792 5.71 38.44 -98.80
CA VAL A 792 5.80 39.88 -98.47
C VAL A 792 7.08 40.51 -99.00
N VAL A 793 8.24 39.86 -98.84
CA VAL A 793 9.53 40.35 -99.39
C VAL A 793 9.52 40.32 -100.92
N GLY A 794 8.92 39.31 -101.54
CA GLY A 794 8.74 39.24 -103.00
C GLY A 794 7.87 40.37 -103.54
N ALA A 795 6.74 40.68 -102.87
CA ALA A 795 5.89 41.81 -103.22
C ALA A 795 6.61 43.16 -103.05
N ALA A 796 7.34 43.34 -101.94
CA ALA A 796 8.11 44.55 -101.68
C ALA A 796 9.26 44.75 -102.70
N MET A 797 9.99 43.68 -103.05
CA MET A 797 11.00 43.69 -104.11
C MET A 797 10.39 44.00 -105.48
N GLY A 798 9.21 43.46 -105.79
CA GLY A 798 8.47 43.76 -107.02
C GLY A 798 8.09 45.23 -107.14
N LEU A 799 7.55 45.81 -106.06
CA LEU A 799 7.21 47.24 -105.99
C LEU A 799 8.46 48.13 -106.09
N LEU A 800 9.54 47.80 -105.37
CA LEU A 800 10.79 48.55 -105.42
C LEU A 800 11.41 48.54 -106.83
N ARG A 801 11.38 47.38 -107.50
CA ARG A 801 11.90 47.22 -108.86
C ARG A 801 11.04 47.94 -109.90
N GLY A 802 9.71 47.98 -109.70
CA GLY A 802 8.80 48.80 -110.51
C GLY A 802 9.01 50.31 -110.31
N ALA A 803 9.24 50.76 -109.07
CA ALA A 803 9.54 52.16 -108.76
C ALA A 803 10.88 52.61 -109.34
N LEU A 804 11.93 51.77 -109.26
CA LEU A 804 13.23 52.04 -109.89
C LEU A 804 13.13 52.08 -111.42
N TRP A 805 12.35 51.18 -112.03
CA TRP A 805 12.12 51.19 -113.47
C TRP A 805 11.34 52.43 -113.93
N LEU A 806 10.34 52.89 -113.17
CA LEU A 806 9.67 54.17 -113.43
C LEU A 806 10.65 55.35 -113.34
N ALA A 807 11.54 55.37 -112.35
CA ALA A 807 12.54 56.42 -112.18
C ALA A 807 13.61 56.44 -113.30
N GLU A 808 13.96 55.30 -113.90
CA GLU A 808 14.84 55.24 -115.08
C GLU A 808 14.14 55.66 -116.39
N VAL A 809 12.80 55.63 -116.46
CA VAL A 809 12.03 55.86 -117.69
C VAL A 809 11.47 57.29 -117.80
N THR A 810 11.23 58.01 -116.69
CA THR A 810 10.68 59.38 -116.73
C THR A 810 11.71 60.46 -116.43
N LEU A 811 12.23 61.11 -117.48
CA LEU A 811 12.92 62.40 -117.37
C LEU A 811 11.94 63.50 -116.93
N LEU A 812 11.92 63.80 -115.63
CA LEU A 812 11.11 64.87 -115.03
C LEU A 812 12.00 66.07 -114.62
N PRO A 813 11.58 67.33 -114.83
CA PRO A 813 12.38 68.52 -114.49
C PRO A 813 12.66 68.71 -112.99
N ASN A 814 13.65 69.57 -112.71
CA ASN A 814 14.15 69.85 -111.35
C ASN A 814 13.13 70.61 -110.46
N SER A 815 12.46 69.91 -109.56
CA SER A 815 12.06 70.43 -108.23
C SER A 815 11.67 69.33 -107.24
N ASP A 816 10.92 68.32 -107.68
CA ASP A 816 10.11 67.49 -106.77
C ASP A 816 10.76 66.17 -106.32
N HIS A 817 11.98 65.87 -106.78
CA HIS A 817 12.65 64.59 -106.51
C HIS A 817 12.86 64.32 -105.02
N ASP A 818 13.35 65.29 -104.24
CA ASP A 818 13.54 65.13 -102.81
C ASP A 818 12.22 64.91 -102.08
N MET A 819 11.14 65.60 -102.48
CA MET A 819 9.83 65.44 -101.84
C MET A 819 9.23 64.05 -102.13
N LEU A 820 9.38 63.52 -103.35
CA LEU A 820 8.93 62.17 -103.71
C LEU A 820 9.78 61.07 -103.05
N LEU A 821 11.11 61.24 -102.94
CA LEU A 821 11.99 60.34 -102.20
C LEU A 821 11.67 60.36 -100.70
N HIS A 822 11.48 61.54 -100.09
CA HIS A 822 11.10 61.64 -98.68
C HIS A 822 9.71 61.06 -98.41
N ALA A 823 8.72 61.31 -99.28
CA ALA A 823 7.38 60.73 -99.18
C ALA A 823 7.43 59.19 -99.29
N SER A 824 8.20 58.66 -100.23
CA SER A 824 8.39 57.21 -100.43
C SER A 824 9.10 56.57 -99.23
N LEU A 825 10.19 57.17 -98.75
CA LEU A 825 10.98 56.67 -97.62
C LEU A 825 10.21 56.77 -96.29
N THR A 826 9.48 57.88 -96.07
CA THR A 826 8.65 58.08 -94.86
C THR A 826 7.39 57.22 -94.91
N GLY A 827 6.83 56.96 -96.09
CA GLY A 827 5.76 55.98 -96.30
C GLY A 827 6.23 54.55 -95.99
N PHE A 828 7.40 54.16 -96.50
CA PHE A 828 8.03 52.87 -96.20
C PHE A 828 8.36 52.72 -94.71
N LEU A 829 8.93 53.75 -94.07
CA LEU A 829 9.23 53.76 -92.65
C LEU A 829 7.96 53.73 -91.77
N LYS A 830 6.85 54.35 -92.19
CA LYS A 830 5.54 54.17 -91.52
C LYS A 830 4.96 52.77 -91.72
N ALA A 831 5.12 52.17 -92.91
CA ALA A 831 4.65 50.81 -93.18
C ALA A 831 5.46 49.73 -92.42
N VAL A 832 6.75 49.96 -92.20
CA VAL A 832 7.63 49.09 -91.41
C VAL A 832 7.55 49.39 -89.90
N GLY A 833 7.19 50.62 -89.52
CA GLY A 833 7.28 51.13 -88.15
C GLY A 833 6.04 51.89 -87.67
N TYR A 834 4.87 51.24 -87.59
CA TYR A 834 3.71 51.80 -86.89
C TYR A 834 2.80 50.78 -86.19
N ASN A 835 3.32 50.11 -85.14
CA ASN A 835 2.49 49.63 -84.05
C ASN A 835 3.29 49.60 -82.73
N GLN A 836 3.02 50.55 -81.83
CA GLN A 836 3.93 50.92 -80.74
C GLN A 836 3.84 50.02 -79.48
N SER A 837 3.30 48.80 -79.61
CA SER A 837 2.94 47.91 -78.49
C SER A 837 3.60 46.52 -78.52
N ILE A 838 4.43 46.19 -79.52
CA ILE A 838 4.93 44.81 -79.75
C ILE A 838 6.46 44.75 -79.95
N PHE A 839 7.23 45.64 -79.31
CA PHE A 839 8.69 45.71 -79.46
C PHE A 839 9.47 45.70 -78.14
N ALA A 840 9.16 44.71 -77.29
CA ALA A 840 10.05 44.26 -76.22
C ALA A 840 10.41 42.77 -76.45
N ASN A 841 11.70 42.44 -76.30
CA ASN A 841 12.24 41.08 -76.17
C ASN A 841 12.06 40.09 -77.35
N THR A 842 12.67 40.37 -78.52
CA THR A 842 13.19 39.29 -79.41
C THR A 842 14.57 39.66 -79.99
N PRO A 843 15.48 38.69 -80.24
CA PRO A 843 16.86 38.96 -80.66
C PRO A 843 17.04 39.22 -82.16
N LEU A 844 15.98 39.39 -82.95
CA LEU A 844 16.05 39.42 -84.43
C LEU A 844 16.54 40.76 -85.01
N ASN A 845 16.83 41.76 -84.16
CA ASN A 845 17.11 43.14 -84.57
C ASN A 845 18.36 43.32 -85.44
N TRP A 846 19.39 42.49 -85.29
CA TRP A 846 20.66 42.63 -86.01
C TRP A 846 20.54 42.36 -87.52
N ALA A 847 19.67 41.45 -87.94
CA ALA A 847 19.46 41.16 -89.36
C ALA A 847 18.75 42.31 -90.09
N SER A 848 17.77 42.94 -89.44
CA SER A 848 17.09 44.13 -89.95
C SER A 848 18.02 45.36 -89.99
N LEU A 849 18.86 45.55 -88.97
CA LEU A 849 19.87 46.63 -88.98
C LEU A 849 20.90 46.41 -90.09
N GLY A 850 21.42 45.17 -90.22
CA GLY A 850 22.37 44.79 -91.27
C GLY A 850 21.81 44.99 -92.66
N LEU A 851 20.54 44.61 -92.91
CA LEU A 851 19.88 44.85 -94.19
C LEU A 851 19.72 46.35 -94.49
N ALA A 852 19.37 47.16 -93.49
CA ALA A 852 19.27 48.62 -93.65
C ALA A 852 20.63 49.27 -93.96
N VAL A 853 21.71 48.84 -93.32
CA VAL A 853 23.09 49.30 -93.57
C VAL A 853 23.57 48.87 -94.96
N VAL A 854 23.28 47.64 -95.40
CA VAL A 854 23.60 47.18 -96.76
C VAL A 854 22.82 47.96 -97.81
N LEU A 855 21.52 48.21 -97.58
CA LEU A 855 20.68 48.95 -98.51
C LEU A 855 21.12 50.42 -98.64
N SER A 856 21.45 51.09 -97.53
CA SER A 856 21.97 52.46 -97.56
C SER A 856 23.37 52.54 -98.18
N PHE A 857 24.23 51.52 -98.03
CA PHE A 857 25.50 51.42 -98.74
C PHE A 857 25.32 51.30 -100.27
N PHE A 858 24.36 50.49 -100.73
CA PHE A 858 24.05 50.40 -102.16
C PHE A 858 23.40 51.67 -102.72
N ILE A 859 22.54 52.35 -101.96
CA ILE A 859 21.98 53.66 -102.34
C ILE A 859 23.09 54.71 -102.42
N ALA A 860 24.04 54.73 -101.46
CA ALA A 860 25.19 55.63 -101.51
C ALA A 860 26.10 55.36 -102.73
N GLN A 861 26.35 54.10 -103.09
CA GLN A 861 27.06 53.78 -104.34
C GLN A 861 26.29 54.20 -105.59
N ALA A 862 24.96 54.05 -105.61
CA ALA A 862 24.14 54.51 -106.74
C ALA A 862 24.20 56.03 -106.89
N MET A 863 24.08 56.78 -105.78
CA MET A 863 24.24 58.23 -105.77
C MET A 863 25.65 58.68 -106.17
N GLN A 864 26.71 58.03 -105.69
CA GLN A 864 28.09 58.33 -106.16
C GLN A 864 28.28 58.07 -107.66
N ARG A 865 27.67 57.02 -108.22
CA ARG A 865 27.74 56.75 -109.67
C ARG A 865 26.90 57.72 -110.49
N ALA A 866 25.76 58.18 -109.98
CA ALA A 866 24.95 59.21 -110.60
C ALA A 866 25.64 60.59 -110.56
N GLN A 867 26.25 60.94 -109.42
CA GLN A 867 27.06 62.15 -109.24
C GLN A 867 28.26 62.12 -110.19
N LYS A 868 29.04 61.04 -110.21
CA LYS A 868 30.19 60.90 -111.11
C LYS A 868 29.78 60.99 -112.59
N LYS A 869 28.63 60.42 -113.00
CA LYS A 869 28.09 60.61 -114.36
C LYS A 869 27.63 62.04 -114.66
N ARG A 870 27.20 62.81 -113.66
CA ARG A 870 26.91 64.25 -113.80
C ARG A 870 28.22 65.04 -113.97
N ASP A 871 29.23 64.75 -113.17
CA ASP A 871 30.52 65.42 -113.21
C ASP A 871 31.28 65.09 -114.53
N GLU A 872 31.19 63.84 -115.01
CA GLU A 872 31.73 63.40 -116.31
C GLU A 872 30.94 63.99 -117.52
N ALA A 873 29.68 64.40 -117.34
CA ALA A 873 28.90 65.09 -118.37
C ALA A 873 29.09 66.62 -118.35
N ALA A 874 29.36 67.21 -117.18
CA ALA A 874 29.71 68.63 -117.05
C ALA A 874 31.06 68.96 -117.70
N PHE A 875 31.96 67.99 -117.84
CA PHE A 875 33.29 68.16 -118.44
C PHE A 875 33.33 68.02 -119.97
N SER A 876 32.18 67.93 -120.66
CA SER A 876 32.10 67.85 -122.12
C SER A 876 31.39 69.02 -122.82
N ASP A 877 30.80 69.96 -122.08
CA ASP A 877 29.99 71.07 -122.63
C ASP A 877 30.60 72.48 -122.46
N GLU A 878 31.81 72.62 -121.88
CA GLU A 878 32.63 73.85 -121.94
C GLU A 878 34.03 73.52 -122.48
N ALA A 879 34.13 73.61 -123.80
CA ALA A 879 35.15 74.39 -124.48
C ALA A 879 34.55 75.74 -124.92
#